data_AF-A0A9P7V6G2-F1
#
_entry.id   AF-A0A9P7V6G2-F1
#
_cell.length_a   1.000
_cell.length_b   1.000
_cell.length_c   1.000
_cell.angle_alpha   90.00
_cell.angle_beta   90.00
_cell.angle_gamma   90.00
#
_symmetry.space_group_name_H-M   'P 1'
#
loop_
_entity.id
_entity.type
_entity.pdbx_description
1 polymer ?
#
loop_
_entity_poly.entity_id
_entity_poly.type
_entity_poly.pdbx_seq_one_letter_code
_entity_poly.pdbx_strand_id
1 'polypeptide(L)'
;MPPKKKVVDEKPILLGRPGNNLKSGIVGLANVGKSTFFQAITRCPLGNPANYPFATIDPEEARVIVPSARFEKLCEMYKPKSEVPAFLTLYDIAGLTKGAHKGEGLGNNFLANIRAVDSIFQVVRCFEDSDIIHINDEVNPVADLEIIKDELRLKDIEFAQKHLEGLEKITKRGGQSLEVKKAKEEVLLVQRIIDMLEEGKRIANQTWTMKEVETINTMLLLTAKPCIYLLNLSEKDYIRKKNKWLGKIKEWVDANSPGDVIIPISVCLEEKLSHMETDDEREAYCKEIGVQSALPKIITTMRAKLDLISFFTSGADEVREWTIRKWYTAPQAAGTIHTDLERTFILAEVMKFDDLVEYGDEKSVKAAGKMMQKGKDYYVEDGDILYVRAAEGPDMKEPSIESMDDRIAESKFDPASFKRIDLRTRRKLHYSNYVSDYYLGFKSTVRDMEELRKKPLDEKCQEFFEDFDKKYPQFEYTIPRDWMFDKGVSKKKTFFDIEYNRMRLENDGIELERTTELNHLIREKYDKRVEDTYQATKEMAEMSTLMRAYGKCFINTNGKLMNDKQKSLYDHMTLKLFPYFNGLDLVSYETIDNSSQLIPLDGYPVYGGAGEIITTIPKGKNNENIMETILNNTNGKGIAIVASNRHGRDIIKLLRVLRAMNNTLPIEIIYNNDITQRVKNNIIASATVGPNLLLDPNKSGSYISVYPDLDLLKASKEFGSQFPIQKVTFVGYREAIRHSYRAKFKGYYSKIIGLLFTTFKEVVLIDADTIPFVDMKDLFELEDYKQTGSLFFRDRALRDTNDFIETNFFASLFPTKDQDSLEQLLEIPTVTNKTLANTYMTGYRHQQEAGMVIMDRVKHFKGILMMPTIALTGEAIRLSIWGEKEIYWLGLSMAGDEAYAFNKYAAASIGSLSSNDHTYYPKDPQIHEVCLSHPGHIYKDGRLLWINSGFSYCKKNGSLRDSKIFPLNTIDPATVVNLYSSPVKISHGVVPPDLPPLRLSDGQHHIDYNHEETFIQSWTHRAKDIDEVDDTDKTPRISDWIPQKGWIKSPMCSGYYYCAYDQIASYSNDNTRDQGAYFEFPQEKVDLYDFLGKLWMTGDARLT
;
A
#
# COMPACT_ATOMS: atom_id res chain seq x y z
N MET A 1 -71.84 13.19 -14.22
CA MET A 1 -71.00 12.10 -14.75
C MET A 1 -69.55 12.43 -14.44
N PRO A 2 -68.86 11.66 -13.58
CA PRO A 2 -67.42 11.82 -13.44
C PRO A 2 -66.75 11.50 -14.80
N PRO A 3 -65.71 12.25 -15.20
CA PRO A 3 -65.08 12.09 -16.50
C PRO A 3 -64.42 10.71 -16.61
N LYS A 4 -64.61 10.06 -17.77
CA LYS A 4 -63.97 8.79 -18.11
C LYS A 4 -62.46 8.90 -17.87
N LYS A 5 -61.92 8.06 -16.99
CA LYS A 5 -60.47 7.89 -16.80
C LYS A 5 -59.84 7.71 -18.17
N LYS A 6 -58.91 8.61 -18.54
CA LYS A 6 -57.98 8.38 -19.64
C LYS A 6 -57.28 7.05 -19.33
N VAL A 7 -57.39 6.11 -20.27
CA VAL A 7 -56.58 4.90 -20.28
C VAL A 7 -55.14 5.39 -20.36
N VAL A 8 -54.37 5.16 -19.29
CA VAL A 8 -52.93 5.40 -19.29
C VAL A 8 -52.34 4.21 -20.02
N ASP A 9 -51.77 4.43 -21.21
CA ASP A 9 -51.06 3.38 -21.94
C ASP A 9 -49.92 2.86 -21.05
N GLU A 10 -49.97 1.57 -20.69
CA GLU A 10 -48.98 0.95 -19.80
C GLU A 10 -47.60 0.91 -20.48
N LYS A 11 -46.55 1.32 -19.75
CA LYS A 11 -45.16 1.39 -20.21
C LYS A 11 -44.64 0.01 -20.68
N PRO A 12 -44.15 -0.15 -21.92
CA PRO A 12 -43.53 -1.39 -22.35
C PRO A 12 -42.15 -1.56 -21.67
N ILE A 13 -41.94 -2.71 -21.01
CA ILE A 13 -40.62 -3.11 -20.50
C ILE A 13 -39.82 -3.68 -21.68
N LEU A 14 -38.66 -3.10 -21.94
CA LEU A 14 -37.78 -3.52 -23.03
C LEU A 14 -36.94 -4.73 -22.63
N LEU A 15 -36.72 -5.65 -23.58
CA LEU A 15 -35.82 -6.79 -23.41
C LEU A 15 -34.36 -6.30 -23.36
N GLY A 16 -33.55 -6.81 -22.44
CA GLY A 16 -32.15 -6.43 -22.20
C GLY A 16 -31.94 -5.61 -20.92
N ARG A 17 -30.67 -5.51 -20.50
CA ARG A 17 -30.25 -4.92 -19.21
C ARG A 17 -30.78 -3.50 -19.00
N PRO A 18 -31.33 -3.15 -17.83
CA PRO A 18 -31.74 -1.78 -17.53
C PRO A 18 -30.51 -0.87 -17.44
N GLY A 19 -30.51 0.26 -18.14
CA GLY A 19 -29.42 1.23 -18.13
C GLY A 19 -29.24 1.97 -19.46
N ASN A 20 -28.39 3.00 -19.44
CA ASN A 20 -28.05 3.84 -20.60
C ASN A 20 -26.65 3.51 -21.19
N ASN A 21 -25.77 2.92 -20.39
CA ASN A 21 -24.40 2.55 -20.79
C ASN A 21 -24.38 1.11 -21.36
N LEU A 22 -25.08 0.90 -22.47
CA LEU A 22 -25.17 -0.42 -23.12
C LEU A 22 -23.94 -0.68 -24.00
N LYS A 23 -23.45 -1.92 -23.97
CA LYS A 23 -22.21 -2.36 -24.62
C LYS A 23 -22.50 -3.25 -25.82
N SER A 24 -21.76 -3.13 -26.92
CA SER A 24 -21.88 -4.02 -28.09
C SER A 24 -20.62 -4.86 -28.27
N GLY A 25 -20.75 -6.17 -28.47
CA GLY A 25 -19.61 -7.07 -28.69
C GLY A 25 -19.47 -7.56 -30.12
N ILE A 26 -18.24 -7.64 -30.64
CA ILE A 26 -17.94 -8.16 -31.99
C ILE A 26 -17.69 -9.67 -31.89
N VAL A 27 -18.51 -10.47 -32.57
CA VAL A 27 -18.54 -11.94 -32.49
C VAL A 27 -18.36 -12.55 -33.87
N GLY A 28 -17.63 -13.65 -33.95
CA GLY A 28 -17.43 -14.40 -35.19
C GLY A 28 -16.33 -15.45 -35.03
N LEU A 29 -16.20 -16.35 -36.00
CA LEU A 29 -15.12 -17.34 -36.00
C LEU A 29 -13.74 -16.66 -36.08
N ALA A 30 -12.67 -17.41 -35.81
CA ALA A 30 -11.31 -16.92 -36.07
C ALA A 30 -11.11 -16.58 -37.57
N ASN A 31 -10.25 -15.60 -37.86
CA ASN A 31 -9.86 -15.20 -39.22
C ASN A 31 -11.00 -14.69 -40.13
N VAL A 32 -12.10 -14.16 -39.58
CA VAL A 32 -13.20 -13.54 -40.37
C VAL A 32 -13.06 -12.02 -40.57
N GLY A 33 -12.04 -11.39 -39.96
CA GLY A 33 -11.79 -9.94 -40.02
C GLY A 33 -12.34 -9.14 -38.83
N LYS A 34 -12.50 -9.75 -37.65
CA LYS A 34 -13.00 -9.08 -36.43
C LYS A 34 -12.08 -7.96 -35.93
N SER A 35 -10.82 -8.28 -35.68
CA SER A 35 -9.85 -7.30 -35.14
C SER A 35 -9.54 -6.20 -36.15
N THR A 36 -9.52 -6.51 -37.45
CA THR A 36 -9.42 -5.48 -38.50
C THR A 36 -10.66 -4.57 -38.54
N PHE A 37 -11.86 -5.11 -38.32
CA PHE A 37 -13.07 -4.30 -38.20
C PHE A 37 -13.04 -3.43 -36.94
N PHE A 38 -12.55 -3.97 -35.82
CA PHE A 38 -12.34 -3.23 -34.59
C PHE A 38 -11.33 -2.10 -34.77
N GLN A 39 -10.21 -2.32 -35.46
CA GLN A 39 -9.25 -1.26 -35.78
C GLN A 39 -9.87 -0.18 -36.68
N ALA A 40 -10.59 -0.58 -37.73
CA ALA A 40 -11.23 0.36 -38.65
C ALA A 40 -12.29 1.24 -37.97
N ILE A 41 -13.08 0.68 -37.04
CA ILE A 41 -14.13 1.43 -36.34
C ILE A 41 -13.57 2.31 -35.22
N THR A 42 -12.42 1.96 -34.64
CA THR A 42 -11.78 2.69 -33.53
C THR A 42 -10.71 3.70 -33.97
N ARG A 43 -10.24 3.61 -35.24
CA ARG A 43 -9.16 4.43 -35.80
C ARG A 43 -7.83 4.30 -35.05
N CYS A 44 -7.58 3.17 -34.39
CA CYS A 44 -6.32 2.87 -33.70
C CYS A 44 -5.53 1.78 -34.45
N PRO A 45 -4.22 1.97 -34.75
CA PRO A 45 -3.38 0.91 -35.29
C PRO A 45 -2.92 -0.03 -34.16
N LEU A 46 -3.54 -1.19 -34.01
CA LEU A 46 -2.95 -2.27 -33.21
C LEU A 46 -1.91 -3.00 -34.07
N GLY A 47 -0.72 -3.22 -33.50
CA GLY A 47 0.40 -3.83 -34.20
C GLY A 47 0.12 -5.26 -34.67
N ASN A 48 0.31 -5.46 -35.98
CA ASN A 48 0.52 -6.71 -36.72
C ASN A 48 -0.63 -7.77 -36.71
N PRO A 49 -1.41 -7.92 -37.80
CA PRO A 49 -2.48 -8.91 -37.94
C PRO A 49 -1.98 -10.33 -38.28
N ALA A 50 -0.91 -10.81 -37.64
CA ALA A 50 -0.26 -12.07 -37.97
C ALA A 50 -0.70 -13.25 -37.07
N ASN A 51 -1.55 -14.14 -37.62
CA ASN A 51 -1.69 -15.58 -37.37
C ASN A 51 -1.30 -16.16 -35.98
N TYR A 52 -2.11 -15.94 -34.94
CA TYR A 52 -2.09 -16.78 -33.74
C TYR A 52 -3.52 -17.12 -33.26
N PRO A 53 -4.09 -18.28 -33.66
CA PRO A 53 -5.46 -18.66 -33.31
C PRO A 53 -5.70 -19.03 -31.83
N PHE A 54 -4.70 -18.90 -30.94
CA PHE A 54 -4.74 -19.42 -29.57
C PHE A 54 -4.17 -18.49 -28.47
N ALA A 55 -4.00 -17.19 -28.74
CA ALA A 55 -3.54 -16.25 -27.71
C ALA A 55 -4.72 -15.71 -26.88
N THR A 56 -4.66 -15.88 -25.55
CA THR A 56 -5.60 -15.31 -24.58
C THR A 56 -5.37 -13.79 -24.51
N ILE A 57 -6.14 -13.03 -25.29
CA ILE A 57 -6.17 -11.56 -25.22
C ILE A 57 -7.48 -11.19 -24.52
N ASP A 58 -7.38 -10.43 -23.43
CA ASP A 58 -8.56 -9.86 -22.75
C ASP A 58 -9.34 -8.98 -23.75
N PRO A 59 -10.69 -8.97 -23.69
CA PRO A 59 -11.50 -8.28 -24.70
C PRO A 59 -11.27 -6.77 -24.65
N GLU A 60 -10.72 -6.20 -25.72
CA GLU A 60 -10.42 -4.77 -25.82
C GLU A 60 -11.70 -3.94 -25.94
N GLU A 61 -11.80 -2.90 -25.11
CA GLU A 61 -12.89 -1.92 -25.16
C GLU A 61 -12.50 -0.67 -25.97
N ALA A 62 -13.42 -0.19 -26.79
CA ALA A 62 -13.30 1.13 -27.40
C ALA A 62 -14.63 1.87 -27.45
N ARG A 63 -14.55 3.21 -27.35
CA ARG A 63 -15.72 4.10 -27.47
C ARG A 63 -15.69 4.77 -28.83
N VAL A 64 -16.73 4.54 -29.61
CA VAL A 64 -16.86 5.08 -30.96
C VAL A 64 -17.88 6.21 -30.97
N ILE A 65 -17.52 7.32 -31.60
CA ILE A 65 -18.39 8.49 -31.75
C ILE A 65 -19.60 8.10 -32.60
N VAL A 66 -20.79 8.44 -32.13
CA VAL A 66 -22.04 8.27 -32.87
C VAL A 66 -22.16 9.44 -33.86
N PRO A 67 -22.17 9.19 -35.17
CA PRO A 67 -22.32 10.25 -36.16
C PRO A 67 -23.74 10.83 -36.08
N SER A 68 -23.82 12.15 -35.87
CA SER A 68 -25.08 12.85 -35.63
C SER A 68 -25.08 14.21 -36.33
N ALA A 69 -25.77 14.29 -37.47
CA ALA A 69 -25.92 15.55 -38.21
C ALA A 69 -26.64 16.63 -37.38
N ARG A 70 -27.47 16.23 -36.40
CA ARG A 70 -28.14 17.14 -35.45
C ARG A 70 -27.14 17.80 -34.51
N PHE A 71 -26.20 17.02 -33.98
CA PHE A 71 -25.15 17.52 -33.11
C PHE A 71 -24.23 18.51 -33.84
N GLU A 72 -23.74 18.14 -35.02
CA GLU A 72 -22.91 19.02 -35.87
C GLU A 72 -23.60 20.35 -36.15
N LYS A 73 -24.91 20.31 -36.44
CA LYS A 73 -25.69 21.53 -36.68
C LYS A 73 -25.80 22.43 -35.45
N LEU A 74 -25.94 21.85 -34.25
CA LEU A 74 -25.96 22.62 -33.00
C LEU A 74 -24.58 23.23 -32.69
N CYS A 75 -23.49 22.52 -32.95
CA CYS A 75 -22.14 23.05 -32.80
C CYS A 75 -21.90 24.24 -33.75
N GLU A 76 -22.34 24.14 -35.01
CA GLU A 76 -22.27 25.26 -35.97
C GLU A 76 -23.04 26.51 -35.49
N MET A 77 -24.22 26.30 -34.89
CA MET A 77 -25.10 27.37 -34.44
C MET A 77 -24.59 28.07 -33.17
N TYR A 78 -24.16 27.32 -32.16
CA TYR A 78 -23.77 27.86 -30.85
C TYR A 78 -22.27 28.17 -30.71
N LYS A 79 -21.41 27.53 -31.52
CA LYS A 79 -19.94 27.61 -31.44
C LYS A 79 -19.44 27.49 -29.98
N PRO A 80 -19.76 26.39 -29.30
CA PRO A 80 -19.49 26.23 -27.88
C PRO A 80 -17.98 26.12 -27.61
N LYS A 81 -17.57 26.34 -26.35
CA LYS A 81 -16.19 26.05 -25.92
C LYS A 81 -15.89 24.55 -25.87
N SER A 82 -16.92 23.72 -25.71
CA SER A 82 -16.82 22.26 -25.62
C SER A 82 -17.90 21.57 -26.45
N GLU A 83 -17.48 20.61 -27.26
CA GLU A 83 -18.34 19.78 -28.11
C GLU A 83 -18.23 18.32 -27.65
N VAL A 84 -19.32 17.74 -27.15
CA VAL A 84 -19.34 16.37 -26.61
C VAL A 84 -20.41 15.53 -27.34
N PRO A 85 -20.04 14.71 -28.33
CA PRO A 85 -20.98 13.84 -29.05
C PRO A 85 -21.38 12.62 -28.20
N ALA A 86 -22.39 11.87 -28.66
CA ALA A 86 -22.72 10.59 -28.06
C ALA A 86 -21.71 9.50 -28.44
N PHE A 87 -21.55 8.50 -27.58
CA PHE A 87 -20.64 7.37 -27.79
C PHE A 87 -21.39 6.03 -27.81
N LEU A 88 -20.91 5.08 -28.59
CA LEU A 88 -21.27 3.66 -28.55
C LEU A 88 -20.06 2.87 -28.07
N THR A 89 -20.21 2.11 -26.98
CA THR A 89 -19.12 1.27 -26.46
C THR A 89 -19.08 -0.08 -27.17
N LEU A 90 -17.90 -0.44 -27.68
CA LEU A 90 -17.61 -1.66 -28.42
C LEU A 90 -16.58 -2.53 -27.69
N TYR A 91 -16.76 -3.84 -27.74
CA TYR A 91 -15.80 -4.83 -27.26
C TYR A 91 -15.37 -5.76 -28.42
N ASP A 92 -14.07 -5.95 -28.65
CA ASP A 92 -13.58 -7.03 -29.51
C ASP A 92 -13.58 -8.35 -28.72
N ILE A 93 -14.34 -9.34 -29.18
CA ILE A 93 -14.42 -10.64 -28.52
C ILE A 93 -13.63 -11.65 -29.36
N ALA A 94 -12.69 -12.35 -28.72
CA ALA A 94 -11.78 -13.35 -29.33
C ALA A 94 -12.52 -14.36 -30.24
N GLY A 95 -11.85 -14.96 -31.24
CA GLY A 95 -12.53 -15.86 -32.17
C GLY A 95 -13.16 -17.11 -31.53
N LEU A 96 -14.43 -17.40 -31.87
CA LEU A 96 -15.09 -18.65 -31.44
C LEU A 96 -14.49 -19.86 -32.18
N THR A 97 -14.21 -20.93 -31.46
CA THR A 97 -13.89 -22.26 -31.98
C THR A 97 -15.03 -23.24 -31.70
N LYS A 98 -15.19 -24.26 -32.54
CA LYS A 98 -16.25 -25.28 -32.41
C LYS A 98 -16.07 -26.07 -31.10
N GLY A 99 -17.14 -26.25 -30.32
CA GLY A 99 -17.14 -27.00 -29.06
C GLY A 99 -17.01 -26.15 -27.79
N ALA A 100 -17.14 -24.82 -27.87
CA ALA A 100 -16.95 -23.90 -26.75
C ALA A 100 -17.89 -24.18 -25.55
N HIS A 101 -19.11 -24.68 -25.79
CA HIS A 101 -20.05 -25.03 -24.71
C HIS A 101 -19.57 -26.17 -23.79
N LYS A 102 -18.70 -27.07 -24.26
CA LYS A 102 -18.28 -28.28 -23.50
C LYS A 102 -17.27 -28.03 -22.38
N GLY A 103 -16.79 -26.80 -22.22
CA GLY A 103 -15.99 -26.38 -21.07
C GLY A 103 -14.50 -26.76 -21.09
N GLU A 104 -13.98 -27.35 -22.17
CA GLU A 104 -12.54 -27.58 -22.33
C GLU A 104 -11.87 -26.39 -23.05
N GLY A 105 -11.05 -25.61 -22.33
CA GLY A 105 -10.18 -24.56 -22.89
C GLY A 105 -10.76 -23.14 -22.98
N LEU A 106 -10.16 -22.29 -23.83
CA LEU A 106 -10.44 -20.85 -23.98
C LEU A 106 -11.90 -20.50 -24.36
N GLY A 107 -12.70 -21.47 -24.81
CA GLY A 107 -14.08 -21.24 -25.29
C GLY A 107 -15.07 -20.79 -24.21
N ASN A 108 -14.84 -21.12 -22.93
CA ASN A 108 -15.75 -20.70 -21.85
C ASN A 108 -15.61 -19.20 -21.53
N ASN A 109 -14.38 -18.66 -21.60
CA ASN A 109 -14.12 -17.22 -21.42
C ASN A 109 -14.78 -16.40 -22.53
N PHE A 110 -14.83 -16.93 -23.75
CA PHE A 110 -15.52 -16.30 -24.87
C PHE A 110 -17.02 -16.10 -24.62
N LEU A 111 -17.73 -17.15 -24.17
CA LEU A 111 -19.16 -17.07 -23.87
C LEU A 111 -19.44 -16.18 -22.63
N ALA A 112 -18.53 -16.13 -21.66
CA ALA A 112 -18.60 -15.20 -20.55
C ALA A 112 -18.47 -13.73 -21.01
N ASN A 113 -17.57 -13.45 -21.96
CA ASN A 113 -17.40 -12.12 -22.55
C ASN A 113 -18.64 -11.67 -23.35
N ILE A 114 -19.28 -12.57 -24.10
CA ILE A 114 -20.57 -12.25 -24.76
C ILE A 114 -21.67 -11.97 -23.72
N ARG A 115 -21.65 -12.62 -22.56
CA ARG A 115 -22.63 -12.36 -21.51
C ARG A 115 -22.52 -10.95 -20.93
N ALA A 116 -21.30 -10.39 -20.88
CA ALA A 116 -21.02 -9.06 -20.34
C ALA A 116 -21.56 -7.93 -21.22
N VAL A 117 -21.60 -8.10 -22.54
CA VAL A 117 -22.14 -7.14 -23.52
C VAL A 117 -23.67 -7.21 -23.63
N ASP A 118 -24.30 -6.19 -24.19
CA ASP A 118 -25.76 -6.09 -24.33
C ASP A 118 -26.27 -6.39 -25.75
N SER A 119 -25.44 -6.23 -26.78
CA SER A 119 -25.73 -6.58 -28.18
C SER A 119 -24.54 -7.23 -28.89
N ILE A 120 -24.80 -7.81 -30.08
CA ILE A 120 -23.81 -8.56 -30.86
C ILE A 120 -23.67 -8.00 -32.28
N PHE A 121 -22.45 -7.68 -32.70
CA PHE A 121 -22.06 -7.55 -34.10
C PHE A 121 -21.47 -8.88 -34.59
N GLN A 122 -22.24 -9.64 -35.35
CA GLN A 122 -21.79 -10.95 -35.85
C GLN A 122 -21.09 -10.81 -37.21
N VAL A 123 -19.77 -10.89 -37.22
CA VAL A 123 -18.93 -10.79 -38.42
C VAL A 123 -18.85 -12.16 -39.11
N VAL A 124 -19.23 -12.19 -40.39
CA VAL A 124 -19.27 -13.39 -41.22
C VAL A 124 -18.34 -13.24 -42.42
N ARG A 125 -17.39 -14.16 -42.59
CA ARG A 125 -16.46 -14.17 -43.72
C ARG A 125 -17.18 -14.53 -45.01
N CYS A 126 -17.18 -13.65 -46.00
CA CYS A 126 -17.80 -13.88 -47.32
C CYS A 126 -16.83 -13.74 -48.49
N PHE A 127 -15.51 -13.78 -48.22
CA PHE A 127 -14.44 -13.67 -49.22
C PHE A 127 -13.51 -14.89 -49.19
N GLU A 128 -12.90 -15.18 -50.34
CA GLU A 128 -11.90 -16.24 -50.52
C GLU A 128 -10.53 -15.60 -50.68
N ASP A 129 -9.55 -16.08 -49.93
CA ASP A 129 -8.16 -15.62 -49.96
C ASP A 129 -7.24 -16.83 -49.69
N SER A 130 -6.22 -17.04 -50.52
CA SER A 130 -5.29 -18.16 -50.40
C SER A 130 -4.36 -18.04 -49.19
N ASP A 131 -4.15 -16.82 -48.69
CA ASP A 131 -3.19 -16.56 -47.62
C ASP A 131 -3.83 -16.68 -46.21
N ILE A 132 -5.16 -16.83 -46.14
CA ILE A 132 -5.91 -16.86 -44.87
C ILE A 132 -6.65 -18.20 -44.71
N ILE A 133 -6.08 -19.07 -43.87
CA ILE A 133 -6.62 -20.39 -43.55
C ILE A 133 -7.93 -20.28 -42.76
N HIS A 134 -8.97 -20.98 -43.22
CA HIS A 134 -10.25 -21.10 -42.53
C HIS A 134 -10.22 -22.26 -41.52
N ILE A 135 -10.95 -22.16 -40.41
CA ILE A 135 -10.96 -23.21 -39.35
C ILE A 135 -11.41 -24.57 -39.89
N ASN A 136 -12.30 -24.58 -40.88
CA ASN A 136 -12.86 -25.79 -41.48
C ASN A 136 -12.23 -26.13 -42.85
N ASP A 137 -11.06 -25.59 -43.18
CA ASP A 137 -10.33 -25.70 -44.47
C ASP A 137 -11.07 -25.16 -45.72
N GLU A 138 -12.41 -25.08 -45.71
CA GLU A 138 -13.26 -24.49 -46.75
C GLU A 138 -14.11 -23.34 -46.18
N VAL A 139 -14.32 -22.27 -46.98
CA VAL A 139 -15.11 -21.09 -46.59
C VAL A 139 -16.60 -21.35 -46.87
N ASN A 140 -17.39 -21.58 -45.81
CA ASN A 140 -18.85 -21.73 -45.89
C ASN A 140 -19.58 -20.87 -44.83
N PRO A 141 -20.02 -19.66 -45.20
CA PRO A 141 -20.64 -18.71 -44.28
C PRO A 141 -21.91 -19.23 -43.58
N VAL A 142 -22.67 -20.11 -44.23
CA VAL A 142 -23.93 -20.65 -43.68
C VAL A 142 -23.63 -21.65 -42.56
N ALA A 143 -22.61 -22.49 -42.75
CA ALA A 143 -22.15 -23.39 -41.70
C ALA A 143 -21.60 -22.62 -40.49
N ASP A 144 -20.89 -21.52 -40.73
CA ASP A 144 -20.35 -20.67 -39.65
C ASP A 144 -21.46 -20.04 -38.81
N LEU A 145 -22.55 -19.60 -39.46
CA LEU A 145 -23.75 -19.08 -38.80
C LEU A 145 -24.43 -20.15 -37.94
N GLU A 146 -24.54 -21.39 -38.42
CA GLU A 146 -25.11 -22.52 -37.67
C GLU A 146 -24.27 -22.86 -36.43
N ILE A 147 -22.94 -22.88 -36.57
CA ILE A 147 -22.03 -23.14 -35.45
C ILE A 147 -22.25 -22.12 -34.32
N ILE A 148 -22.24 -20.82 -34.64
CA ILE A 148 -22.43 -19.77 -33.64
C ILE A 148 -23.83 -19.85 -33.01
N LYS A 149 -24.87 -20.10 -33.83
CA LYS A 149 -26.25 -20.26 -33.34
C LYS A 149 -26.35 -21.41 -32.33
N ASP A 150 -25.79 -22.57 -32.65
CA ASP A 150 -25.88 -23.76 -31.81
C ASP A 150 -25.11 -23.59 -30.50
N GLU A 151 -23.91 -22.99 -30.53
CA GLU A 151 -23.09 -22.77 -29.33
C GLU A 151 -23.76 -21.82 -28.33
N LEU A 152 -24.31 -20.68 -28.79
CA LEU A 152 -25.02 -19.73 -27.91
C LEU A 152 -26.26 -20.36 -27.27
N ARG A 153 -27.00 -21.15 -28.05
CA ARG A 153 -28.23 -21.83 -27.63
C ARG A 153 -27.95 -22.93 -26.62
N LEU A 154 -26.97 -23.79 -26.88
CA LEU A 154 -26.60 -24.88 -25.96
C LEU A 154 -26.17 -24.33 -24.59
N LYS A 155 -25.46 -23.20 -24.57
CA LYS A 155 -25.06 -22.58 -23.30
C LYS A 155 -26.23 -21.96 -22.54
N ASP A 156 -27.19 -21.36 -23.24
CA ASP A 156 -28.41 -20.86 -22.61
C ASP A 156 -29.29 -21.99 -22.06
N ILE A 157 -29.35 -23.15 -22.73
CA ILE A 157 -30.06 -24.34 -22.22
C ILE A 157 -29.43 -24.81 -20.91
N GLU A 158 -28.10 -24.97 -20.87
CA GLU A 158 -27.38 -25.38 -19.66
C GLU A 158 -27.63 -24.39 -18.50
N PHE A 159 -27.60 -23.09 -18.79
CA PHE A 159 -27.84 -22.05 -17.80
C PHE A 159 -29.29 -22.05 -17.30
N ALA A 160 -30.26 -22.14 -18.22
CA ALA A 160 -31.67 -22.18 -17.88
C ALA A 160 -32.05 -23.43 -17.07
N GLN A 161 -31.47 -24.60 -17.39
CA GLN A 161 -31.65 -25.83 -16.61
C GLN A 161 -31.12 -25.67 -15.18
N LYS A 162 -29.93 -25.08 -15.00
CA LYS A 162 -29.37 -24.81 -13.67
C LYS A 162 -30.21 -23.81 -12.87
N HIS A 163 -30.76 -22.78 -13.54
CA HIS A 163 -31.67 -21.81 -12.92
C HIS A 163 -32.98 -22.49 -12.49
N LEU A 164 -33.53 -23.35 -13.35
CA LEU A 164 -34.72 -24.16 -13.07
C LEU A 164 -34.54 -25.05 -11.84
N GLU A 165 -33.41 -25.76 -11.71
CA GLU A 165 -33.11 -26.57 -10.51
C GLU A 165 -33.10 -25.74 -9.22
N GLY A 166 -32.60 -24.50 -9.28
CA GLY A 166 -32.62 -23.57 -8.16
C GLY A 166 -34.04 -23.19 -7.75
N LEU A 167 -34.88 -22.86 -8.72
CA LEU A 167 -36.28 -22.51 -8.51
C LEU A 167 -37.12 -23.70 -8.02
N GLU A 168 -36.85 -24.90 -8.51
CA GLU A 168 -37.50 -26.13 -8.04
C GLU A 168 -37.23 -26.42 -6.57
N LYS A 169 -36.01 -26.13 -6.07
CA LYS A 169 -35.69 -26.29 -4.64
C LYS A 169 -36.53 -25.36 -3.77
N ILE A 170 -36.82 -24.16 -4.26
CA ILE A 170 -37.65 -23.16 -3.55
C ILE A 170 -39.12 -23.58 -3.57
N THR A 171 -39.62 -24.07 -4.70
CA THR A 171 -41.02 -24.52 -4.82
C THR A 171 -41.30 -25.83 -4.05
N LYS A 172 -40.31 -26.73 -3.92
CA LYS A 172 -40.40 -27.98 -3.13
C LYS A 172 -40.47 -27.77 -1.61
N ARG A 173 -39.98 -26.65 -1.06
CA ARG A 173 -40.01 -26.36 0.39
C ARG A 173 -41.42 -26.13 0.95
N GLY A 174 -42.43 -25.90 0.11
CA GLY A 174 -43.84 -25.75 0.51
C GLY A 174 -44.16 -24.40 1.18
N GLY A 175 -45.35 -23.84 0.90
CA GLY A 175 -45.83 -22.58 1.48
C GLY A 175 -46.86 -21.84 0.60
N GLN A 176 -47.67 -20.96 1.21
CA GLN A 176 -48.63 -20.08 0.52
C GLN A 176 -48.14 -18.62 0.41
N SER A 177 -46.85 -18.36 0.65
CA SER A 177 -46.29 -17.01 0.54
C SER A 177 -46.26 -16.49 -0.90
N LEU A 178 -46.30 -15.16 -1.06
CA LEU A 178 -46.21 -14.48 -2.36
C LEU A 178 -44.94 -14.87 -3.14
N GLU A 179 -43.84 -15.16 -2.44
CA GLU A 179 -42.57 -15.60 -3.01
C GLU A 179 -42.67 -16.98 -3.70
N VAL A 180 -43.37 -17.93 -3.07
CA VAL A 180 -43.56 -19.27 -3.63
C VAL A 180 -44.48 -19.24 -4.85
N LYS A 181 -45.45 -18.32 -4.89
CA LYS A 181 -46.29 -18.11 -6.08
C LYS A 181 -45.49 -17.53 -7.26
N LYS A 182 -44.66 -16.50 -7.02
CA LYS A 182 -43.76 -15.94 -8.04
C LYS A 182 -42.79 -17.00 -8.58
N ALA A 183 -42.19 -17.78 -7.69
CA ALA A 183 -41.27 -18.87 -8.07
C ALA A 183 -41.96 -19.94 -8.94
N LYS A 184 -43.24 -20.24 -8.72
CA LYS A 184 -44.00 -21.18 -9.56
C LYS A 184 -44.27 -20.64 -10.97
N GLU A 185 -44.61 -19.36 -11.08
CA GLU A 185 -44.78 -18.70 -12.39
C GLU A 185 -43.45 -18.65 -13.16
N GLU A 186 -42.35 -18.37 -12.45
CA GLU A 186 -41.00 -18.36 -13.03
C GLU A 186 -40.56 -19.75 -13.54
N VAL A 187 -40.84 -20.83 -12.78
CA VAL A 187 -40.57 -22.21 -13.22
C VAL A 187 -41.24 -22.53 -14.55
N LEU A 188 -42.52 -22.16 -14.72
CA LEU A 188 -43.26 -22.41 -15.97
C LEU A 188 -42.66 -21.63 -17.15
N LEU A 189 -42.22 -20.39 -16.91
CA LEU A 189 -41.59 -19.56 -17.93
C LEU A 189 -40.22 -20.11 -18.34
N VAL A 190 -39.39 -20.51 -17.38
CA VAL A 190 -38.05 -21.06 -17.63
C VAL A 190 -38.15 -22.39 -18.38
N GLN A 191 -39.11 -23.24 -18.05
CA GLN A 191 -39.36 -24.47 -18.81
C GLN A 191 -39.74 -24.17 -20.27
N ARG A 192 -40.64 -23.21 -20.50
CA ARG A 192 -41.00 -22.77 -21.86
C ARG A 192 -39.79 -22.27 -22.64
N ILE A 193 -38.88 -21.55 -21.98
CA ILE A 193 -37.65 -21.05 -22.60
C ILE A 193 -36.72 -22.20 -22.99
N ILE A 194 -36.56 -23.21 -22.13
CA ILE A 194 -35.75 -24.41 -22.44
C ILE A 194 -36.31 -25.13 -23.67
N ASP A 195 -37.62 -25.41 -23.69
CA ASP A 195 -38.27 -26.12 -24.81
C ASP A 195 -38.08 -25.34 -26.14
N MET A 196 -38.21 -24.01 -26.11
CA MET A 196 -38.00 -23.16 -27.29
C MET A 196 -36.55 -23.16 -27.77
N LEU A 197 -35.59 -23.16 -26.85
CA LEU A 197 -34.17 -23.26 -27.18
C LEU A 197 -33.85 -24.65 -27.76
N GLU A 198 -34.44 -25.74 -27.26
CA GLU A 198 -34.26 -27.08 -27.83
C GLU A 198 -34.80 -27.17 -29.27
N GLU A 199 -35.93 -26.51 -29.57
CA GLU A 199 -36.48 -26.38 -30.93
C GLU A 199 -35.62 -25.53 -31.89
N GLY A 200 -34.54 -24.89 -31.41
CA GLY A 200 -33.67 -24.06 -32.25
C GLY A 200 -34.15 -22.64 -32.49
N LYS A 201 -35.09 -22.15 -31.68
CA LYS A 201 -35.58 -20.76 -31.73
C LYS A 201 -34.75 -19.85 -30.84
N ARG A 202 -34.65 -18.60 -31.24
CA ARG A 202 -33.93 -17.55 -30.51
C ARG A 202 -34.88 -16.67 -29.71
N ILE A 203 -34.51 -16.32 -28.47
CA ILE A 203 -35.37 -15.61 -27.51
C ILE A 203 -35.66 -14.16 -27.94
N ALA A 204 -34.69 -13.47 -28.56
CA ALA A 204 -34.83 -12.07 -29.00
C ALA A 204 -35.94 -11.87 -30.04
N ASN A 205 -36.25 -12.89 -30.86
CA ASN A 205 -37.20 -12.79 -31.98
C ASN A 205 -38.64 -13.15 -31.57
N GLN A 206 -38.89 -13.39 -30.28
CA GLN A 206 -40.18 -13.85 -29.75
C GLN A 206 -40.90 -12.74 -29.01
N THR A 207 -42.22 -12.83 -28.95
CA THR A 207 -43.06 -11.87 -28.22
C THR A 207 -43.29 -12.33 -26.79
N TRP A 208 -42.92 -11.49 -25.83
CA TRP A 208 -43.05 -11.75 -24.40
C TRP A 208 -44.01 -10.74 -23.75
N THR A 209 -44.72 -11.15 -22.71
CA THR A 209 -45.51 -10.21 -21.89
C THR A 209 -44.59 -9.40 -20.97
N MET A 210 -45.03 -8.24 -20.47
CA MET A 210 -44.18 -7.35 -19.65
C MET A 210 -43.58 -8.05 -18.42
N LYS A 211 -44.37 -8.89 -17.73
CA LYS A 211 -43.90 -9.67 -16.58
C LYS A 211 -42.85 -10.71 -16.98
N GLU A 212 -43.03 -11.35 -18.13
CA GLU A 212 -42.06 -12.33 -18.64
C GLU A 212 -40.76 -11.65 -19.04
N VAL A 213 -40.79 -10.45 -19.63
CA VAL A 213 -39.59 -9.68 -19.96
C VAL A 213 -38.80 -9.32 -18.71
N GLU A 214 -39.46 -8.90 -17.63
CA GLU A 214 -38.80 -8.60 -16.36
C GLU A 214 -38.03 -9.82 -15.82
N THR A 215 -38.64 -11.00 -15.89
CA THR A 215 -38.01 -12.27 -15.52
C THR A 215 -36.90 -12.70 -16.49
N ILE A 216 -37.05 -12.49 -17.80
CA ILE A 216 -36.02 -12.86 -18.77
C ILE A 216 -34.78 -11.97 -18.61
N ASN A 217 -34.98 -10.69 -18.29
CA ASN A 217 -33.89 -9.74 -18.08
C ASN A 217 -32.99 -10.10 -16.89
N THR A 218 -33.50 -10.79 -15.86
CA THR A 218 -32.67 -11.26 -14.73
C THR A 218 -31.73 -12.40 -15.13
N MET A 219 -32.09 -13.20 -16.14
CA MET A 219 -31.30 -14.36 -16.58
C MET A 219 -30.15 -13.98 -17.54
N LEU A 220 -30.18 -12.79 -18.16
CA LEU A 220 -29.14 -12.29 -19.07
C LEU A 220 -28.73 -13.31 -20.16
N LEU A 221 -29.71 -13.96 -20.76
CA LEU A 221 -29.52 -15.01 -21.78
C LEU A 221 -28.81 -14.47 -23.03
N LEU A 222 -27.92 -15.27 -23.62
CA LEU A 222 -27.12 -14.87 -24.79
C LEU A 222 -28.02 -14.68 -26.03
N THR A 223 -28.97 -15.58 -26.22
CA THR A 223 -29.94 -15.57 -27.32
C THR A 223 -31.00 -14.47 -27.21
N ALA A 224 -31.10 -13.78 -26.06
CA ALA A 224 -31.97 -12.62 -25.86
C ALA A 224 -31.37 -11.29 -26.34
N LYS A 225 -30.04 -11.24 -26.55
CA LYS A 225 -29.33 -10.04 -27.01
C LYS A 225 -29.66 -9.74 -28.47
N PRO A 226 -29.88 -8.48 -28.90
CA PRO A 226 -30.04 -8.14 -30.32
C PRO A 226 -28.74 -8.37 -31.11
N CYS A 227 -28.85 -8.79 -32.38
CA CYS A 227 -27.71 -9.03 -33.26
C CYS A 227 -27.81 -8.26 -34.59
N ILE A 228 -26.66 -7.81 -35.11
CA ILE A 228 -26.48 -7.30 -36.47
C ILE A 228 -25.45 -8.16 -37.18
N TYR A 229 -25.81 -8.68 -38.36
CA TYR A 229 -24.93 -9.51 -39.19
C TYR A 229 -24.09 -8.63 -40.12
N LEU A 230 -22.77 -8.65 -39.95
CA LEU A 230 -21.80 -7.94 -40.78
C LEU A 230 -21.17 -8.91 -41.78
N LEU A 231 -21.51 -8.79 -43.05
CA LEU A 231 -21.02 -9.68 -44.10
C LEU A 231 -19.75 -9.10 -44.69
N ASN A 232 -18.59 -9.63 -44.29
CA ASN A 232 -17.29 -9.14 -44.72
C ASN A 232 -16.96 -9.65 -46.14
N LEU A 233 -16.99 -8.72 -47.10
CA LEU A 233 -16.77 -8.94 -48.53
C LEU A 233 -15.38 -8.46 -48.96
N SER A 234 -14.90 -8.99 -50.09
CA SER A 234 -13.75 -8.40 -50.78
C SER A 234 -14.10 -6.99 -51.27
N GLU A 235 -13.09 -6.12 -51.38
CA GLU A 235 -13.26 -4.75 -51.87
C GLU A 235 -13.95 -4.75 -53.26
N LYS A 236 -13.55 -5.67 -54.14
CA LYS A 236 -14.14 -5.84 -55.48
C LYS A 236 -15.63 -6.20 -55.43
N ASP A 237 -16.03 -7.10 -54.53
CA ASP A 237 -17.43 -7.53 -54.41
C ASP A 237 -18.31 -6.47 -53.76
N TYR A 238 -17.76 -5.71 -52.81
CA TYR A 238 -18.46 -4.60 -52.16
C TYR A 238 -18.76 -3.47 -53.15
N ILE A 239 -17.77 -3.07 -53.97
CA ILE A 239 -17.95 -2.08 -55.05
C ILE A 239 -18.99 -2.54 -56.08
N ARG A 240 -18.94 -3.82 -56.47
CA ARG A 240 -19.89 -4.41 -57.43
C ARG A 240 -21.27 -4.70 -56.85
N LYS A 241 -21.43 -4.64 -55.52
CA LYS A 241 -22.64 -5.01 -54.76
C LYS A 241 -23.18 -6.41 -55.11
N LYS A 242 -22.29 -7.36 -55.41
CA LYS A 242 -22.63 -8.74 -55.78
C LYS A 242 -21.64 -9.73 -55.17
N ASN A 243 -22.15 -10.80 -54.56
CA ASN A 243 -21.35 -11.92 -54.04
C ASN A 243 -22.20 -13.20 -54.00
N LYS A 244 -21.57 -14.36 -54.17
CA LYS A 244 -22.23 -15.68 -54.29
C LYS A 244 -22.97 -16.12 -53.01
N TRP A 245 -22.61 -15.58 -51.85
CA TRP A 245 -23.15 -15.98 -50.55
C TRP A 245 -24.31 -15.12 -50.04
N LEU A 246 -24.48 -13.90 -50.56
CA LEU A 246 -25.49 -12.93 -50.06
C LEU A 246 -26.92 -13.49 -50.06
N GLY A 247 -27.32 -14.19 -51.14
CA GLY A 247 -28.66 -14.79 -51.24
C GLY A 247 -28.89 -15.89 -50.21
N LYS A 248 -27.92 -16.81 -50.08
CA LYS A 248 -28.00 -17.94 -49.13
C LYS A 248 -28.01 -17.49 -47.67
N ILE A 249 -27.19 -16.49 -47.34
CA ILE A 249 -27.15 -15.92 -45.97
C ILE A 249 -28.46 -15.23 -45.64
N LYS A 250 -29.05 -14.49 -46.59
CA LYS A 250 -30.35 -13.84 -46.40
C LYS A 250 -31.45 -14.87 -46.12
N GLU A 251 -31.53 -15.93 -46.93
CA GLU A 251 -32.49 -17.04 -46.72
C GLU A 251 -32.31 -17.69 -45.34
N TRP A 252 -31.07 -17.88 -44.90
CA TRP A 252 -30.77 -18.45 -43.59
C TRP A 252 -31.19 -17.53 -42.44
N VAL A 253 -30.90 -16.22 -42.53
CA VAL A 253 -31.27 -15.24 -41.49
C VAL A 253 -32.79 -15.07 -41.42
N ASP A 254 -33.48 -15.03 -42.57
CA ASP A 254 -34.95 -14.93 -42.61
C ASP A 254 -35.62 -16.15 -41.96
N ALA A 255 -35.01 -17.35 -42.07
CA ALA A 255 -35.51 -18.57 -41.47
C ALA A 255 -35.17 -18.72 -39.96
N ASN A 256 -33.98 -18.28 -39.52
CA ASN A 256 -33.45 -18.57 -38.18
C ASN A 256 -33.47 -17.37 -37.21
N SER A 257 -33.38 -16.15 -37.72
CA SER A 257 -33.32 -14.90 -36.96
C SER A 257 -34.17 -13.80 -37.64
N PRO A 258 -35.48 -14.01 -37.81
CA PRO A 258 -36.34 -13.08 -38.55
C PRO A 258 -36.35 -11.70 -37.89
N GLY A 259 -36.01 -10.66 -38.66
CA GLY A 259 -35.98 -9.25 -38.21
C GLY A 259 -34.60 -8.72 -37.77
N ASP A 260 -33.55 -9.53 -37.79
CA ASP A 260 -32.18 -9.05 -37.61
C ASP A 260 -31.64 -8.39 -38.89
N VAL A 261 -30.79 -7.38 -38.72
CA VAL A 261 -30.30 -6.55 -39.83
C VAL A 261 -29.03 -7.15 -40.41
N ILE A 262 -28.97 -7.23 -41.74
CA ILE A 262 -27.78 -7.66 -42.49
C ILE A 262 -27.14 -6.44 -43.15
N ILE A 263 -25.86 -6.20 -42.88
CA ILE A 263 -25.09 -5.11 -43.48
C ILE A 263 -23.86 -5.69 -44.19
N PRO A 264 -23.79 -5.60 -45.54
CA PRO A 264 -22.56 -5.88 -46.26
C PRO A 264 -21.50 -4.82 -45.95
N ILE A 265 -20.27 -5.26 -45.70
CA ILE A 265 -19.11 -4.40 -45.43
C ILE A 265 -17.88 -4.97 -46.12
N SER A 266 -16.93 -4.13 -46.50
CA SER A 266 -15.57 -4.59 -46.80
C SER A 266 -14.61 -4.04 -45.76
N VAL A 267 -14.17 -4.89 -44.84
CA VAL A 267 -13.33 -4.47 -43.72
C VAL A 267 -11.99 -3.93 -44.22
N CYS A 268 -11.44 -4.51 -45.30
CA CYS A 268 -10.22 -4.01 -45.94
C CYS A 268 -10.37 -2.59 -46.52
N LEU A 269 -11.56 -2.26 -47.07
CA LEU A 269 -11.82 -0.90 -47.54
C LEU A 269 -11.95 0.08 -46.37
N GLU A 270 -12.66 -0.29 -45.31
CA GLU A 270 -12.83 0.56 -44.13
C GLU A 270 -11.49 0.80 -43.39
N GLU A 271 -10.62 -0.20 -43.35
CA GLU A 271 -9.26 -0.07 -42.81
C GLU A 271 -8.42 0.91 -43.65
N LYS A 272 -8.49 0.86 -44.98
CA LYS A 272 -7.82 1.87 -45.83
C LYS A 272 -8.36 3.27 -45.56
N LEU A 273 -9.68 3.40 -45.40
CA LEU A 273 -10.33 4.68 -45.08
C LEU A 273 -9.97 5.19 -43.68
N SER A 274 -9.64 4.32 -42.72
CA SER A 274 -9.26 4.74 -41.36
C SER A 274 -7.83 5.27 -41.27
N HIS A 275 -6.96 4.94 -42.23
CA HIS A 275 -5.57 5.43 -42.30
C HIS A 275 -5.43 6.81 -42.98
N MET A 276 -6.51 7.36 -43.54
CA MET A 276 -6.50 8.69 -44.15
C MET A 276 -6.66 9.76 -43.06
N GLU A 277 -5.83 10.80 -43.09
CA GLU A 277 -5.70 11.77 -41.99
C GLU A 277 -6.86 12.77 -41.94
N THR A 278 -7.45 13.12 -43.08
CA THR A 278 -8.51 14.13 -43.16
C THR A 278 -9.83 13.55 -43.67
N ASP A 279 -10.96 14.03 -43.15
CA ASP A 279 -12.28 13.62 -43.62
C ASP A 279 -12.54 14.05 -45.08
N ASP A 280 -11.92 15.14 -45.55
CA ASP A 280 -11.97 15.60 -46.94
C ASP A 280 -11.33 14.59 -47.92
N GLU A 281 -10.17 14.02 -47.58
CA GLU A 281 -9.51 12.98 -48.37
C GLU A 281 -10.35 11.71 -48.44
N ARG A 282 -11.00 11.34 -47.34
CA ARG A 282 -11.89 10.17 -47.27
C ARG A 282 -13.10 10.34 -48.16
N GLU A 283 -13.71 11.53 -48.14
CA GLU A 283 -14.80 11.85 -49.05
C GLU A 283 -14.37 11.83 -50.52
N ALA A 284 -13.19 12.37 -50.84
CA ALA A 284 -12.67 12.37 -52.20
C ALA A 284 -12.45 10.94 -52.73
N TYR A 285 -11.83 10.07 -51.92
CA TYR A 285 -11.61 8.66 -52.28
C TYR A 285 -12.92 7.87 -52.40
N CYS A 286 -13.89 8.11 -51.50
CA CYS A 286 -15.23 7.52 -51.60
C CYS A 286 -15.95 7.95 -52.89
N LYS A 287 -15.82 9.23 -53.30
CA LYS A 287 -16.37 9.76 -54.55
C LYS A 287 -15.70 9.14 -55.78
N GLU A 288 -14.40 8.86 -55.74
CA GLU A 288 -13.65 8.24 -56.84
C GLU A 288 -14.07 6.77 -57.08
N ILE A 289 -14.23 5.99 -56.01
CA ILE A 289 -14.60 4.56 -56.10
C ILE A 289 -16.13 4.37 -56.25
N GLY A 290 -16.92 5.41 -55.99
CA GLY A 290 -18.38 5.38 -56.13
C GLY A 290 -19.09 4.62 -54.99
N VAL A 291 -18.47 4.55 -53.81
CA VAL A 291 -18.98 3.86 -52.61
C VAL A 291 -18.81 4.74 -51.38
N GLN A 292 -19.69 4.59 -50.39
CA GLN A 292 -19.59 5.26 -49.09
C GLN A 292 -19.17 4.27 -48.00
N SER A 293 -18.54 4.78 -46.94
CA SER A 293 -18.24 4.00 -45.74
C SER A 293 -19.52 3.44 -45.10
N ALA A 294 -19.48 2.17 -44.71
CA ALA A 294 -20.56 1.49 -44.01
C ALA A 294 -20.55 1.75 -42.49
N LEU A 295 -19.42 2.22 -41.92
CA LEU A 295 -19.26 2.39 -40.47
C LEU A 295 -20.32 3.30 -39.83
N PRO A 296 -20.65 4.49 -40.38
CA PRO A 296 -21.68 5.36 -39.79
C PRO A 296 -23.05 4.68 -39.71
N LYS A 297 -23.40 3.92 -40.74
CA LYS A 297 -24.65 3.17 -40.81
C LYS A 297 -24.67 2.02 -39.80
N ILE A 298 -23.55 1.33 -39.60
CA ILE A 298 -23.43 0.21 -38.64
C ILE A 298 -23.66 0.72 -37.21
N ILE A 299 -23.01 1.83 -36.82
CA ILE A 299 -23.10 2.43 -35.48
C ILE A 299 -24.54 2.89 -35.19
N THR A 300 -25.14 3.64 -36.12
CA THR A 300 -26.51 4.17 -35.97
C THR A 300 -27.56 3.06 -35.94
N THR A 301 -27.39 2.01 -36.75
CA THR A 301 -28.29 0.84 -36.75
C THR A 301 -28.23 0.08 -35.43
N MET A 302 -27.04 -0.10 -34.85
CA MET A 302 -26.89 -0.76 -33.55
C MET A 302 -27.49 0.07 -32.41
N ARG A 303 -27.26 1.38 -32.41
CA ARG A 303 -27.85 2.30 -31.43
C ARG A 303 -29.39 2.22 -31.45
N ALA A 304 -29.98 2.19 -32.64
CA ALA A 304 -31.42 2.02 -32.80
C ALA A 304 -31.90 0.64 -32.31
N LYS A 305 -31.14 -0.44 -32.58
CA LYS A 305 -31.44 -1.80 -32.09
C LYS A 305 -31.34 -1.96 -30.57
N LEU A 306 -30.54 -1.13 -29.91
CA LEU A 306 -30.41 -1.07 -28.45
C LEU A 306 -31.49 -0.19 -27.78
N ASP A 307 -32.43 0.36 -28.55
CA ASP A 307 -33.44 1.32 -28.08
C ASP A 307 -32.82 2.55 -27.38
N LEU A 308 -31.66 3.01 -27.87
CA LEU A 308 -31.00 4.22 -27.36
C LEU A 308 -31.39 5.43 -28.21
N ILE A 309 -31.80 6.50 -27.54
CA ILE A 309 -32.12 7.81 -28.13
C ILE A 309 -31.18 8.88 -27.55
N SER A 310 -31.13 10.03 -28.20
CA SER A 310 -30.33 11.17 -27.77
C SER A 310 -31.22 12.34 -27.34
N PHE A 311 -30.78 13.09 -26.33
CA PHE A 311 -31.24 14.47 -26.11
C PHE A 311 -30.02 15.39 -26.01
N PHE A 312 -30.22 16.69 -26.21
CA PHE A 312 -29.16 17.67 -26.25
C PHE A 312 -29.27 18.67 -25.10
N THR A 313 -28.12 19.12 -24.61
CA THR A 313 -27.97 20.37 -23.86
C THR A 313 -27.13 21.30 -24.71
N SER A 314 -27.62 22.51 -24.99
CA SER A 314 -26.95 23.49 -25.87
C SER A 314 -26.74 24.82 -25.18
N GLY A 315 -25.57 25.42 -25.37
CA GLY A 315 -25.22 26.74 -24.87
C GLY A 315 -23.84 27.19 -25.36
N ALA A 316 -23.44 28.42 -25.01
CA ALA A 316 -22.15 28.97 -25.42
C ALA A 316 -20.95 28.27 -24.74
N ASP A 317 -21.17 27.62 -23.59
CA ASP A 317 -20.12 26.88 -22.90
C ASP A 317 -19.96 25.46 -23.46
N GLU A 318 -21.06 24.72 -23.60
CA GLU A 318 -21.05 23.32 -24.03
C GLU A 318 -22.27 23.00 -24.90
N VAL A 319 -22.05 22.26 -26.00
CA VAL A 319 -23.08 21.47 -26.68
C VAL A 319 -22.78 20.01 -26.46
N ARG A 320 -23.73 19.27 -25.89
CA ARG A 320 -23.55 17.87 -25.53
C ARG A 320 -24.75 17.01 -25.92
N GLU A 321 -24.45 15.85 -26.48
CA GLU A 321 -25.43 14.80 -26.81
C GLU A 321 -25.45 13.72 -25.73
N TRP A 322 -26.56 13.64 -25.00
CA TRP A 322 -26.78 12.69 -23.91
C TRP A 322 -27.51 11.45 -24.40
N THR A 323 -26.98 10.27 -24.07
CA THR A 323 -27.60 9.00 -24.45
C THR A 323 -28.52 8.50 -23.34
N ILE A 324 -29.78 8.21 -23.69
CA ILE A 324 -30.77 7.62 -22.78
C ILE A 324 -31.50 6.46 -23.46
N ARG A 325 -31.98 5.50 -22.68
CA ARG A 325 -32.85 4.46 -23.20
C ARG A 325 -34.23 5.05 -23.52
N LYS A 326 -34.87 4.54 -24.58
CA LYS A 326 -36.22 4.93 -24.96
C LYS A 326 -37.17 4.78 -23.76
N TRP A 327 -38.13 5.69 -23.64
CA TRP A 327 -39.10 5.77 -22.53
C TRP A 327 -38.53 6.23 -21.17
N TYR A 328 -37.37 6.90 -21.17
CA TYR A 328 -36.92 7.67 -20.01
C TYR A 328 -37.81 8.91 -19.82
N THR A 329 -38.21 9.17 -18.58
CA THR A 329 -38.93 10.41 -18.25
C THR A 329 -37.96 11.59 -18.10
N ALA A 330 -38.46 12.82 -18.16
CA ALA A 330 -37.64 14.02 -18.00
C ALA A 330 -36.80 14.03 -16.69
N PRO A 331 -37.32 13.60 -15.52
CA PRO A 331 -36.49 13.45 -14.32
C PRO A 331 -35.38 12.41 -14.48
N GLN A 332 -35.67 11.25 -15.09
CA GLN A 332 -34.68 10.19 -15.32
C GLN A 332 -33.59 10.62 -16.31
N ALA A 333 -33.96 11.37 -17.35
CA ALA A 333 -33.02 11.99 -18.27
C ALA A 333 -32.16 13.05 -17.57
N ALA A 334 -32.75 13.86 -16.69
CA ALA A 334 -32.01 14.83 -15.87
C ALA A 334 -31.01 14.14 -14.91
N GLY A 335 -31.37 12.97 -14.37
CA GLY A 335 -30.49 12.14 -13.55
C GLY A 335 -29.22 11.70 -14.27
N THR A 336 -29.25 11.59 -15.61
CA THR A 336 -28.05 11.29 -16.41
C THR A 336 -27.05 12.45 -16.46
N ILE A 337 -27.52 13.69 -16.26
CA ILE A 337 -26.67 14.87 -16.12
C ILE A 337 -26.11 14.94 -14.69
N HIS A 338 -27.01 14.85 -13.69
CA HIS A 338 -26.65 14.81 -12.27
C HIS A 338 -27.79 14.21 -11.45
N THR A 339 -27.49 13.33 -10.49
CA THR A 339 -28.49 12.62 -9.67
C THR A 339 -29.37 13.56 -8.83
N ASP A 340 -28.84 14.71 -8.42
CA ASP A 340 -29.64 15.73 -7.72
C ASP A 340 -30.75 16.33 -8.61
N LEU A 341 -30.51 16.49 -9.91
CA LEU A 341 -31.52 17.03 -10.83
C LEU A 341 -32.73 16.12 -10.97
N GLU A 342 -32.55 14.80 -10.78
CA GLU A 342 -33.66 13.84 -10.71
C GLU A 342 -34.43 13.96 -9.38
N ARG A 343 -33.69 14.09 -8.26
CA ARG A 343 -34.27 14.17 -6.90
C ARG A 343 -35.04 15.48 -6.67
N THR A 344 -34.48 16.61 -7.09
CA THR A 344 -35.06 17.95 -6.90
C THR A 344 -35.74 18.49 -8.16
N PHE A 345 -36.04 17.62 -9.13
CA PHE A 345 -36.70 17.98 -10.40
C PHE A 345 -37.98 18.79 -10.19
N ILE A 346 -38.01 20.00 -10.75
CA ILE A 346 -39.22 20.84 -10.81
C ILE A 346 -39.90 20.66 -12.17
N LEU A 347 -39.21 21.04 -13.25
CA LEU A 347 -39.70 20.97 -14.62
C LEU A 347 -38.54 20.96 -15.61
N ALA A 348 -38.80 20.52 -16.84
CA ALA A 348 -37.87 20.64 -17.97
C ALA A 348 -38.44 21.60 -19.03
N GLU A 349 -37.63 22.53 -19.50
CA GLU A 349 -37.89 23.31 -20.71
C GLU A 349 -37.38 22.50 -21.91
N VAL A 350 -38.29 22.13 -22.80
CA VAL A 350 -38.04 21.23 -23.93
C VAL A 350 -38.27 21.99 -25.23
N MET A 351 -37.27 21.98 -26.10
CA MET A 351 -37.36 22.47 -27.48
C MET A 351 -37.10 21.30 -28.44
N LYS A 352 -37.82 21.24 -29.55
CA LYS A 352 -37.53 20.27 -30.61
C LYS A 352 -36.39 20.79 -31.48
N PHE A 353 -35.49 19.91 -31.89
CA PHE A 353 -34.40 20.27 -32.80
C PHE A 353 -34.91 20.93 -34.09
N ASP A 354 -35.97 20.39 -34.69
CA ASP A 354 -36.54 20.92 -35.94
C ASP A 354 -37.08 22.36 -35.76
N ASP A 355 -37.75 22.64 -34.63
CA ASP A 355 -38.22 23.99 -34.33
C ASP A 355 -37.00 24.95 -34.15
N LEU A 356 -35.92 24.52 -33.48
CA LEU A 356 -34.74 25.40 -33.29
C LEU A 356 -34.05 25.74 -34.63
N VAL A 357 -33.94 24.78 -35.55
CA VAL A 357 -33.35 25.01 -36.87
C VAL A 357 -34.24 25.92 -37.73
N GLU A 358 -35.56 25.81 -37.63
CA GLU A 358 -36.51 26.67 -38.37
C GLU A 358 -36.46 28.13 -37.90
N TYR A 359 -36.41 28.38 -36.59
CA TYR A 359 -36.47 29.73 -36.02
C TYR A 359 -35.10 30.38 -35.76
N GLY A 360 -34.01 29.62 -35.81
CA GLY A 360 -32.62 30.10 -35.79
C GLY A 360 -32.05 30.44 -34.40
N ASP A 361 -32.84 30.95 -33.45
CA ASP A 361 -32.40 31.20 -32.08
C ASP A 361 -33.46 30.86 -31.01
N GLU A 362 -33.02 30.59 -29.77
CA GLU A 362 -33.91 30.19 -28.67
C GLU A 362 -34.95 31.26 -28.32
N LYS A 363 -34.62 32.54 -28.54
CA LYS A 363 -35.54 33.66 -28.29
C LYS A 363 -36.72 33.62 -29.27
N SER A 364 -36.46 33.32 -30.54
CA SER A 364 -37.52 33.20 -31.56
C SER A 364 -38.37 31.95 -31.33
N VAL A 365 -37.77 30.82 -30.93
CA VAL A 365 -38.51 29.60 -30.54
C VAL A 365 -39.44 29.87 -29.36
N LYS A 366 -38.96 30.63 -28.36
CA LYS A 366 -39.76 31.04 -27.21
C LYS A 366 -40.87 32.02 -27.58
N ALA A 367 -40.60 32.98 -28.48
CA ALA A 367 -41.60 33.93 -28.99
C ALA A 367 -42.70 33.25 -29.82
N ALA A 368 -42.35 32.17 -30.55
CA ALA A 368 -43.29 31.33 -31.28
C ALA A 368 -44.10 30.37 -30.39
N GLY A 369 -43.85 30.35 -29.07
CA GLY A 369 -44.55 29.46 -28.12
C GLY A 369 -44.18 27.98 -28.27
N LYS A 370 -43.06 27.67 -28.91
CA LYS A 370 -42.58 26.31 -29.19
C LYS A 370 -41.66 25.74 -28.10
N MET A 371 -41.22 26.58 -27.16
CA MET A 371 -40.52 26.15 -25.94
C MET A 371 -41.54 25.60 -24.93
N MET A 372 -41.58 24.29 -24.76
CA MET A 372 -42.55 23.61 -23.90
C MET A 372 -42.01 23.45 -22.48
N GLN A 373 -42.85 23.68 -21.46
CA GLN A 373 -42.55 23.30 -20.09
C GLN A 373 -43.19 21.95 -19.78
N LYS A 374 -42.38 20.96 -19.43
CA LYS A 374 -42.78 19.58 -19.20
C LYS A 374 -42.52 19.16 -17.76
N GLY A 375 -43.49 18.46 -17.18
CA GLY A 375 -43.41 17.91 -15.83
C GLY A 375 -42.81 16.50 -15.80
N LYS A 376 -42.95 15.82 -14.65
CA LYS A 376 -42.33 14.52 -14.36
C LYS A 376 -42.76 13.38 -15.28
N ASP A 377 -43.97 13.45 -15.84
CA ASP A 377 -44.55 12.38 -16.69
C ASP A 377 -44.20 12.50 -18.18
N TYR A 378 -43.37 13.48 -18.57
CA TYR A 378 -42.96 13.62 -19.96
C TYR A 378 -41.88 12.60 -20.31
N TYR A 379 -42.12 11.81 -21.36
CA TYR A 379 -41.11 10.97 -21.97
C TYR A 379 -40.27 11.80 -22.93
N VAL A 380 -38.94 11.76 -22.75
CA VAL A 380 -38.01 12.47 -23.62
C VAL A 380 -38.03 11.82 -25.01
N GLU A 381 -38.14 12.65 -26.04
CA GLU A 381 -38.11 12.21 -27.43
C GLU A 381 -36.72 12.40 -28.03
N ASP A 382 -36.42 11.62 -29.06
CA ASP A 382 -35.11 11.65 -29.71
C ASP A 382 -34.86 13.01 -30.40
N GLY A 383 -33.79 13.67 -30.02
CA GLY A 383 -33.42 15.01 -30.49
C GLY A 383 -34.03 16.17 -29.70
N ASP A 384 -34.67 15.90 -28.55
CA ASP A 384 -35.09 16.97 -27.64
C ASP A 384 -33.90 17.77 -27.13
N ILE A 385 -34.04 19.08 -27.08
CA ILE A 385 -33.09 20.00 -26.43
C ILE A 385 -33.69 20.36 -25.07
N LEU A 386 -33.01 19.94 -24.00
CA LEU A 386 -33.50 20.01 -22.63
C LEU A 386 -32.75 21.04 -21.81
N TYR A 387 -33.50 21.86 -21.08
CA TYR A 387 -33.01 22.68 -19.98
C TYR A 387 -33.78 22.36 -18.69
N VAL A 388 -33.11 21.77 -17.70
CA VAL A 388 -33.76 21.25 -16.49
C VAL A 388 -33.74 22.31 -15.39
N ARG A 389 -34.89 22.53 -14.74
CA ARG A 389 -35.01 23.35 -13.53
C ARG A 389 -35.25 22.45 -12.32
N ALA A 390 -34.46 22.65 -11.28
CA ALA A 390 -34.51 21.89 -10.03
C ALA A 390 -34.48 22.83 -8.83
N ALA A 391 -35.02 22.40 -7.68
CA ALA A 391 -35.10 23.25 -6.48
C ALA A 391 -33.71 23.43 -5.85
N GLU A 392 -33.42 24.66 -5.40
CA GLU A 392 -32.27 24.94 -4.54
C GLU A 392 -32.40 24.05 -3.28
N GLY A 393 -31.39 23.19 -3.06
CA GLY A 393 -31.29 22.40 -1.84
C GLY A 393 -31.20 23.31 -0.60
N PRO A 394 -31.53 22.81 0.60
CA PRO A 394 -31.52 23.62 1.80
C PRO A 394 -30.16 24.28 2.01
N ASP A 395 -30.19 25.60 2.21
CA ASP A 395 -29.07 26.44 2.60
C ASP A 395 -28.23 25.75 3.68
N MET A 396 -27.01 25.36 3.29
CA MET A 396 -25.96 25.14 4.27
C MET A 396 -25.66 26.50 4.90
N LYS A 397 -26.14 26.72 6.13
CA LYS A 397 -25.59 27.73 7.04
C LYS A 397 -24.07 27.67 6.95
N GLU A 398 -23.44 28.81 6.66
CA GLU A 398 -21.99 28.96 6.54
C GLU A 398 -21.22 28.18 7.62
N PRO A 399 -20.33 27.26 7.20
CA PRO A 399 -19.15 26.92 7.97
C PRO A 399 -17.91 27.35 7.16
N SER A 400 -17.08 28.17 7.81
CA SER A 400 -15.68 28.48 7.52
C SER A 400 -15.07 27.96 6.19
N ILE A 401 -14.78 28.90 5.29
CA ILE A 401 -13.61 28.92 4.37
C ILE A 401 -13.19 27.54 3.80
N GLU A 402 -14.03 26.92 2.96
CA GLU A 402 -13.57 26.01 1.91
C GLU A 402 -14.32 26.39 0.61
N SER A 403 -13.59 26.58 -0.48
CA SER A 403 -14.00 27.38 -1.65
C SER A 403 -14.85 26.59 -2.63
N MET A 404 -15.70 27.25 -3.43
CA MET A 404 -16.48 26.63 -4.54
C MET A 404 -15.60 25.81 -5.51
N ASP A 405 -14.31 26.16 -5.64
CA ASP A 405 -13.32 25.45 -6.44
C ASP A 405 -13.04 24.02 -5.94
N ASP A 406 -13.22 23.76 -4.65
CA ASP A 406 -12.94 22.47 -4.03
C ASP A 406 -14.00 21.42 -4.39
N ARG A 407 -15.27 21.84 -4.54
CA ARG A 407 -16.36 20.96 -5.00
C ARG A 407 -16.22 20.59 -6.49
N ILE A 408 -15.71 21.51 -7.30
CA ILE A 408 -15.44 21.27 -8.73
C ILE A 408 -14.26 20.30 -8.89
N ALA A 409 -13.19 20.45 -8.10
CA ALA A 409 -12.05 19.53 -8.11
C ALA A 409 -12.47 18.11 -7.68
N GLU A 410 -13.39 17.95 -6.73
CA GLU A 410 -13.88 16.63 -6.32
C GLU A 410 -14.66 15.86 -7.41
N SER A 411 -15.20 16.57 -8.40
CA SER A 411 -15.96 15.98 -9.51
C SER A 411 -15.10 15.57 -10.71
N LYS A 412 -13.89 16.12 -10.83
CA LYS A 412 -13.00 15.93 -11.98
C LYS A 412 -11.91 14.90 -11.67
N PHE A 413 -11.76 13.92 -12.56
CA PHE A 413 -10.74 12.87 -12.48
C PHE A 413 -9.47 13.26 -13.25
N ASP A 414 -9.01 14.49 -13.07
CA ASP A 414 -7.78 15.01 -13.69
C ASP A 414 -6.63 15.12 -12.67
N PRO A 415 -5.36 15.13 -13.13
CA PRO A 415 -4.20 15.19 -12.23
C PRO A 415 -4.18 16.39 -11.27
N ALA A 416 -4.66 17.57 -11.69
CA ALA A 416 -4.67 18.76 -10.85
C ALA A 416 -5.71 18.65 -9.73
N SER A 417 -6.87 18.08 -10.05
CA SER A 417 -7.93 17.78 -9.07
C SER A 417 -7.49 16.74 -8.03
N PHE A 418 -6.81 15.66 -8.45
CA PHE A 418 -6.22 14.70 -7.50
C PHE A 418 -5.19 15.38 -6.58
N LYS A 419 -4.29 16.22 -7.11
CA LYS A 419 -3.30 16.95 -6.31
C LYS A 419 -3.95 17.84 -5.23
N ARG A 420 -5.04 18.54 -5.56
CA ARG A 420 -5.79 19.36 -4.57
C ARG A 420 -6.42 18.51 -3.47
N ILE A 421 -7.03 17.38 -3.83
CA ILE A 421 -7.67 16.49 -2.85
C ILE A 421 -6.61 15.82 -1.97
N ASP A 422 -5.49 15.40 -2.52
CA ASP A 422 -4.36 14.85 -1.76
C ASP A 422 -3.86 15.88 -0.73
N LEU A 423 -3.71 17.15 -1.09
CA LEU A 423 -3.36 18.22 -0.15
C LEU A 423 -4.41 18.39 0.95
N ARG A 424 -5.70 18.26 0.64
CA ARG A 424 -6.79 18.37 1.63
C ARG A 424 -6.84 17.15 2.55
N THR A 425 -6.76 15.94 2.03
CA THR A 425 -6.68 14.71 2.83
C THR A 425 -5.45 14.75 3.72
N ARG A 426 -4.32 15.21 3.19
CA ARG A 426 -3.12 15.47 3.99
C ARG A 426 -3.39 16.50 5.07
N ARG A 427 -4.04 17.65 4.82
CA ARG A 427 -4.44 18.60 5.89
C ARG A 427 -5.31 17.97 6.97
N LYS A 428 -6.26 17.11 6.58
CA LYS A 428 -7.16 16.42 7.53
C LYS A 428 -6.39 15.46 8.45
N LEU A 429 -5.41 14.74 7.89
CA LEU A 429 -4.59 13.76 8.62
C LEU A 429 -3.34 14.39 9.27
N HIS A 430 -2.89 15.53 8.74
CA HIS A 430 -1.79 16.34 9.23
C HIS A 430 -2.32 17.28 10.30
N TYR A 431 -2.35 16.78 11.52
CA TYR A 431 -2.80 17.56 12.66
C TYR A 431 -1.60 17.97 13.51
N SER A 432 -1.26 19.26 13.50
CA SER A 432 -0.25 19.83 14.39
C SER A 432 -0.84 20.32 15.73
N ASN A 433 -2.16 20.33 15.88
CA ASN A 433 -2.86 20.92 17.04
C ASN A 433 -3.99 20.02 17.56
N TYR A 434 -3.70 18.72 17.73
CA TYR A 434 -4.70 17.77 18.21
C TYR A 434 -5.13 18.17 19.62
N VAL A 435 -6.43 18.36 19.84
CA VAL A 435 -6.97 18.59 21.17
C VAL A 435 -7.70 17.34 21.62
N SER A 436 -7.24 16.77 22.73
CA SER A 436 -7.84 15.57 23.31
C SER A 436 -9.32 15.80 23.66
N ASP A 437 -10.19 14.89 23.22
CA ASP A 437 -11.59 14.76 23.63
C ASP A 437 -11.70 14.56 25.14
N TYR A 438 -10.75 13.86 25.77
CA TYR A 438 -10.70 13.73 27.23
C TYR A 438 -10.44 15.09 27.90
N TYR A 439 -9.57 15.90 27.33
CA TYR A 439 -9.32 17.27 27.79
C TYR A 439 -10.54 18.18 27.58
N LEU A 440 -11.16 18.17 26.40
CA LEU A 440 -12.35 18.96 26.10
C LEU A 440 -13.51 18.58 27.04
N GLY A 441 -13.69 17.27 27.24
CA GLY A 441 -14.64 16.73 28.21
C GLY A 441 -14.34 17.26 29.61
N PHE A 442 -13.10 17.14 30.10
CA PHE A 442 -12.71 17.63 31.42
C PHE A 442 -12.95 19.14 31.58
N LYS A 443 -12.51 19.93 30.60
CA LYS A 443 -12.70 21.39 30.53
C LYS A 443 -14.18 21.78 30.64
N SER A 444 -15.09 21.00 30.07
CA SER A 444 -16.54 21.25 30.17
C SER A 444 -17.14 21.02 31.57
N THR A 445 -16.49 20.19 32.41
CA THR A 445 -16.94 19.96 33.81
C THR A 445 -16.41 21.03 34.76
N VAL A 446 -15.22 21.56 34.49
CA VAL A 446 -14.53 22.50 35.39
C VAL A 446 -15.20 23.88 35.31
N ARG A 447 -15.67 24.40 36.44
CA ARG A 447 -16.34 25.71 36.52
C ARG A 447 -15.41 26.89 36.26
N ASP A 448 -14.17 26.82 36.77
CA ASP A 448 -13.15 27.86 36.62
C ASP A 448 -11.79 27.23 36.25
N MET A 449 -11.42 27.35 34.97
CA MET A 449 -10.15 26.84 34.46
C MET A 449 -8.94 27.69 34.90
N GLU A 450 -9.13 28.97 35.23
CA GLU A 450 -8.04 29.82 35.70
C GLU A 450 -7.66 29.50 37.14
N GLU A 451 -8.64 29.16 37.99
CA GLU A 451 -8.40 28.67 39.34
C GLU A 451 -7.64 27.33 39.30
N LEU A 452 -8.07 26.39 38.46
CA LEU A 452 -7.41 25.10 38.31
C LEU A 452 -5.94 25.23 37.85
N ARG A 453 -5.66 26.14 36.90
CA ARG A 453 -4.29 26.38 36.41
C ARG A 453 -3.33 26.84 37.52
N LYS A 454 -3.83 27.50 38.57
CA LYS A 454 -3.04 27.98 39.71
C LYS A 454 -2.78 26.90 40.77
N LYS A 455 -3.50 25.77 40.73
CA LYS A 455 -3.31 24.68 41.69
C LYS A 455 -1.98 23.95 41.48
N PRO A 456 -1.41 23.33 42.54
CA PRO A 456 -0.24 22.45 42.42
C PRO A 456 -0.48 21.32 41.42
N LEU A 457 0.59 20.85 40.76
CA LEU A 457 0.53 19.77 39.77
C LEU A 457 -0.21 18.52 40.28
N ASP A 458 0.08 18.12 41.52
CA ASP A 458 -0.54 16.96 42.16
C ASP A 458 -2.07 17.05 42.25
N GLU A 459 -2.61 18.24 42.56
CA GLU A 459 -4.04 18.48 42.66
C GLU A 459 -4.67 18.49 41.26
N LYS A 460 -4.01 19.13 40.28
CA LYS A 460 -4.43 19.11 38.87
C LYS A 460 -4.52 17.69 38.33
N CYS A 461 -3.51 16.87 38.62
CA CYS A 461 -3.44 15.47 38.25
C CYS A 461 -4.59 14.66 38.89
N GLN A 462 -4.81 14.83 40.20
CA GLN A 462 -5.87 14.13 40.90
C GLN A 462 -7.24 14.50 40.35
N GLU A 463 -7.56 15.78 40.18
CA GLU A 463 -8.85 16.23 39.65
C GLU A 463 -9.11 15.72 38.23
N PHE A 464 -8.09 15.73 37.37
CA PHE A 464 -8.22 15.20 36.01
C PHE A 464 -8.52 13.69 35.99
N PHE A 465 -7.75 12.88 36.71
CA PHE A 465 -7.92 11.43 36.68
C PHE A 465 -9.19 10.97 37.43
N GLU A 466 -9.65 11.71 38.46
CA GLU A 466 -10.94 11.46 39.10
C GLU A 466 -12.13 11.76 38.16
N ASP A 467 -12.11 12.88 37.42
CA ASP A 467 -13.15 13.17 36.40
C ASP A 467 -13.10 12.15 35.26
N PHE A 468 -11.90 11.77 34.81
CA PHE A 468 -11.70 10.75 33.79
C PHE A 468 -12.30 9.40 34.20
N ASP A 469 -11.96 8.89 35.39
CA ASP A 469 -12.47 7.60 35.87
C ASP A 469 -14.00 7.63 36.07
N LYS A 470 -14.53 8.76 36.52
CA LYS A 470 -15.97 8.96 36.68
C LYS A 470 -16.73 8.95 35.35
N LYS A 471 -16.19 9.59 34.30
CA LYS A 471 -16.82 9.65 32.97
C LYS A 471 -16.63 8.38 32.16
N TYR A 472 -15.47 7.74 32.31
CA TYR A 472 -15.06 6.59 31.53
C TYR A 472 -14.75 5.38 32.46
N PRO A 473 -15.71 4.91 33.27
CA PRO A 473 -15.45 3.86 34.27
C PRO A 473 -15.06 2.53 33.64
N GLN A 474 -15.55 2.23 32.43
CA GLN A 474 -15.27 1.02 31.67
C GLN A 474 -14.04 1.15 30.75
N PHE A 475 -13.30 2.26 30.81
CA PHE A 475 -12.10 2.42 30.01
C PHE A 475 -11.04 1.39 30.39
N GLU A 476 -10.58 0.64 29.40
CA GLU A 476 -9.38 -0.18 29.42
C GLU A 476 -8.66 0.09 28.10
N TYR A 477 -7.34 0.18 28.12
CA TYR A 477 -6.57 0.39 26.90
C TYR A 477 -6.83 -0.77 25.93
N THR A 478 -7.28 -0.41 24.72
CA THR A 478 -7.50 -1.35 23.64
C THR A 478 -6.53 -1.06 22.51
N ILE A 479 -6.11 -2.11 21.82
CA ILE A 479 -5.27 -1.96 20.63
C ILE A 479 -6.15 -1.42 19.50
N PRO A 480 -5.78 -0.30 18.85
CA PRO A 480 -6.49 0.20 17.68
C PRO A 480 -6.61 -0.88 16.61
N ARG A 481 -7.73 -0.93 15.89
CA ARG A 481 -7.99 -1.99 14.91
C ARG A 481 -7.03 -1.86 13.72
N ASP A 482 -6.13 -2.83 13.58
CA ASP A 482 -5.03 -2.84 12.60
C ASP A 482 -5.46 -2.48 11.16
N TRP A 483 -6.65 -2.89 10.70
CA TRP A 483 -7.14 -2.67 9.32
C TRP A 483 -7.65 -1.25 9.02
N MET A 484 -7.77 -0.38 10.02
CA MET A 484 -8.35 0.97 9.86
C MET A 484 -7.37 1.99 9.29
N PHE A 485 -6.05 1.76 9.36
CA PHE A 485 -5.04 2.70 8.87
C PHE A 485 -4.60 2.36 7.45
N ASP A 486 -4.71 3.32 6.52
CA ASP A 486 -4.29 3.15 5.13
C ASP A 486 -3.46 4.36 4.66
N LYS A 487 -2.17 4.13 4.36
CA LYS A 487 -1.28 5.21 3.86
C LYS A 487 -1.61 5.67 2.44
N GLY A 488 -2.26 4.82 1.64
CA GLY A 488 -2.62 5.07 0.25
C GLY A 488 -3.63 6.22 0.11
N VAL A 489 -4.31 6.59 1.19
CA VAL A 489 -5.25 7.71 1.21
C VAL A 489 -4.58 9.07 0.97
N SER A 490 -3.24 9.18 1.09
CA SER A 490 -2.52 10.42 0.72
C SER A 490 -2.25 10.58 -0.78
N LYS A 491 -2.60 9.57 -1.58
CA LYS A 491 -2.36 9.47 -3.02
C LYS A 491 -3.62 8.93 -3.69
N LYS A 492 -4.66 9.76 -3.77
CA LYS A 492 -5.98 9.39 -4.28
C LYS A 492 -5.92 8.76 -5.66
N LYS A 493 -5.10 9.28 -6.58
CA LYS A 493 -4.93 8.69 -7.92
C LYS A 493 -4.47 7.23 -7.84
N THR A 494 -3.40 6.96 -7.07
CA THR A 494 -2.85 5.61 -6.89
C THR A 494 -3.86 4.69 -6.20
N PHE A 495 -4.59 5.18 -5.20
CA PHE A 495 -5.67 4.42 -4.57
C PHE A 495 -6.75 4.01 -5.59
N PHE A 496 -7.16 4.95 -6.45
CA PHE A 496 -8.12 4.69 -7.52
C PHE A 496 -7.60 3.69 -8.55
N ASP A 497 -6.34 3.77 -8.95
CA ASP A 497 -5.71 2.82 -9.87
C ASP A 497 -5.62 1.40 -9.24
N ILE A 498 -5.28 1.31 -7.95
CA ILE A 498 -5.18 0.03 -7.22
C ILE A 498 -6.55 -0.61 -7.02
N GLU A 499 -7.55 0.12 -6.50
CA GLU A 499 -8.89 -0.45 -6.30
C GLU A 499 -9.54 -0.83 -7.62
N TYR A 500 -9.29 -0.06 -8.68
CA TYR A 500 -9.70 -0.43 -10.02
C TYR A 500 -9.07 -1.77 -10.45
N ASN A 501 -7.74 -1.92 -10.34
CA ASN A 501 -7.05 -3.16 -10.66
C ASN A 501 -7.47 -4.33 -9.77
N ARG A 502 -7.79 -4.07 -8.49
CA ARG A 502 -8.26 -5.08 -7.55
C ARG A 502 -9.65 -5.57 -7.92
N MET A 503 -10.57 -4.66 -8.20
CA MET A 503 -11.91 -5.00 -8.68
C MET A 503 -11.83 -5.72 -10.04
N ARG A 504 -10.87 -5.36 -10.90
CA ARG A 504 -10.57 -6.11 -12.14
C ARG A 504 -10.20 -7.55 -11.82
N LEU A 505 -9.28 -7.78 -10.87
CA LEU A 505 -8.84 -9.12 -10.45
C LEU A 505 -9.93 -9.92 -9.71
N GLU A 506 -10.72 -9.27 -8.84
CA GLU A 506 -11.85 -9.90 -8.10
C GLU A 506 -12.98 -10.33 -9.05
N ASN A 507 -13.08 -9.69 -10.21
CA ASN A 507 -13.96 -10.09 -11.30
C ASN A 507 -13.21 -10.94 -12.35
N ASP A 508 -12.34 -11.84 -11.89
CA ASP A 508 -11.58 -12.80 -12.71
C ASP A 508 -10.73 -12.17 -13.85
N GLY A 509 -10.28 -10.94 -13.67
CA GLY A 509 -9.48 -10.21 -14.67
C GLY A 509 -10.30 -9.45 -15.71
N ILE A 510 -11.63 -9.49 -15.65
CA ILE A 510 -12.52 -8.77 -16.59
C ILE A 510 -12.27 -7.26 -16.47
N GLU A 511 -11.96 -6.61 -17.59
CA GLU A 511 -11.74 -5.17 -17.67
C GLU A 511 -13.02 -4.40 -17.29
N LEU A 512 -13.05 -3.89 -16.06
CA LEU A 512 -14.13 -3.03 -15.57
C LEU A 512 -13.99 -1.66 -16.22
N GLU A 513 -14.93 -1.21 -17.05
CA GLU A 513 -14.95 0.19 -17.50
C GLU A 513 -14.83 1.17 -16.32
N ARG A 514 -13.96 2.17 -16.42
CA ARG A 514 -13.97 3.35 -15.51
C ARG A 514 -15.27 4.14 -15.72
N THR A 515 -16.37 3.63 -15.17
CA THR A 515 -17.66 4.31 -15.17
C THR A 515 -17.72 5.34 -14.05
N THR A 516 -18.60 6.34 -14.20
CA THR A 516 -18.87 7.32 -13.13
C THR A 516 -19.36 6.62 -11.86
N GLU A 517 -20.12 5.53 -11.99
CA GLU A 517 -20.60 4.70 -10.87
C GLU A 517 -19.46 3.95 -10.17
N LEU A 518 -18.53 3.37 -10.92
CA LEU A 518 -17.34 2.71 -10.37
C LEU A 518 -16.45 3.73 -9.66
N ASN A 519 -16.24 4.89 -10.27
CA ASN A 519 -15.51 5.99 -9.65
C ASN A 519 -16.22 6.52 -8.39
N HIS A 520 -17.56 6.54 -8.37
CA HIS A 520 -18.34 6.89 -7.18
C HIS A 520 -18.20 5.82 -6.09
N LEU A 521 -18.24 4.53 -6.43
CA LEU A 521 -18.04 3.43 -5.50
C LEU A 521 -16.62 3.44 -4.91
N ILE A 522 -15.60 3.63 -5.76
CA ILE A 522 -14.21 3.77 -5.34
C ILE A 522 -14.04 5.04 -4.48
N ARG A 523 -14.78 6.12 -4.79
CA ARG A 523 -14.81 7.34 -3.96
C ARG A 523 -15.42 7.08 -2.59
N GLU A 524 -16.56 6.41 -2.49
CA GLU A 524 -17.15 6.04 -1.20
C GLU A 524 -16.21 5.16 -0.37
N LYS A 525 -15.53 4.20 -1.02
CA LYS A 525 -14.49 3.41 -0.37
C LYS A 525 -13.33 4.29 0.09
N TYR A 526 -12.86 5.21 -0.74
CA TYR A 526 -11.78 6.14 -0.41
C TYR A 526 -12.15 7.03 0.79
N ASP A 527 -13.33 7.66 0.76
CA ASP A 527 -13.80 8.56 1.82
C ASP A 527 -13.97 7.79 3.14
N LYS A 528 -14.49 6.56 3.08
CA LYS A 528 -14.55 5.67 4.23
C LYS A 528 -13.15 5.32 4.77
N ARG A 529 -12.18 5.01 3.89
CA ARG A 529 -10.80 4.72 4.29
C ARG A 529 -10.09 5.93 4.90
N VAL A 530 -10.35 7.12 4.40
CA VAL A 530 -9.86 8.38 4.98
C VAL A 530 -10.42 8.55 6.40
N GLU A 531 -11.71 8.29 6.60
CA GLU A 531 -12.34 8.39 7.93
C GLU A 531 -11.83 7.31 8.90
N ASP A 532 -11.72 6.05 8.45
CA ASP A 532 -11.15 4.96 9.25
C ASP A 532 -9.71 5.30 9.66
N THR A 533 -8.91 5.85 8.74
CA THR A 533 -7.52 6.26 9.02
C THR A 533 -7.48 7.42 10.02
N TYR A 534 -8.34 8.43 9.86
CA TYR A 534 -8.47 9.55 10.79
C TYR A 534 -8.81 9.06 12.20
N GLN A 535 -9.82 8.18 12.33
CA GLN A 535 -10.24 7.63 13.61
C GLN A 535 -9.11 6.81 14.28
N ALA A 536 -8.37 6.00 13.51
CA ALA A 536 -7.23 5.26 14.02
C ALA A 536 -6.12 6.19 14.55
N THR A 537 -5.80 7.27 13.81
CA THR A 537 -4.81 8.26 14.27
C THR A 537 -5.26 9.01 15.52
N LYS A 538 -6.55 9.35 15.59
CA LYS A 538 -7.18 10.01 16.74
C LYS A 538 -7.10 9.15 18.01
N GLU A 539 -7.47 7.87 17.92
CA GLU A 539 -7.39 6.93 19.04
C GLU A 539 -5.95 6.81 19.61
N MET A 540 -4.94 6.82 18.72
CA MET A 540 -3.54 6.80 19.14
C MET A 540 -3.10 8.13 19.79
N ALA A 541 -3.55 9.26 19.25
CA ALA A 541 -3.27 10.58 19.83
C ALA A 541 -3.86 10.69 21.24
N GLU A 542 -5.13 10.31 21.44
CA GLU A 542 -5.77 10.23 22.76
C GLU A 542 -4.95 9.39 23.75
N MET A 543 -4.58 8.19 23.34
CA MET A 543 -3.83 7.28 24.20
C MET A 543 -2.47 7.87 24.57
N SER A 544 -1.76 8.46 23.59
CA SER A 544 -0.47 9.09 23.83
C SER A 544 -0.57 10.27 24.81
N THR A 545 -1.61 11.10 24.70
CA THR A 545 -1.89 12.20 25.62
C THR A 545 -2.18 11.69 27.03
N LEU A 546 -3.00 10.64 27.16
CA LEU A 546 -3.32 10.03 28.46
C LEU A 546 -2.09 9.39 29.11
N MET A 547 -1.24 8.72 28.33
CA MET A 547 0.02 8.13 28.79
C MET A 547 1.04 9.19 29.22
N ARG A 548 1.13 10.32 28.51
CA ARG A 548 1.92 11.49 28.92
C ARG A 548 1.43 12.04 30.25
N ALA A 549 0.12 12.23 30.40
CA ALA A 549 -0.49 12.69 31.64
C ALA A 549 -0.17 11.73 32.80
N TYR A 550 -0.34 10.42 32.59
CA TYR A 550 0.00 9.40 33.58
C TYR A 550 1.49 9.45 33.97
N GLY A 551 2.38 9.51 32.97
CA GLY A 551 3.82 9.63 33.18
C GLY A 551 4.22 10.91 33.93
N LYS A 552 3.55 12.03 33.69
CA LYS A 552 3.83 13.29 34.40
C LYS A 552 3.28 13.26 35.83
N CYS A 553 2.09 12.71 36.03
CA CYS A 553 1.37 12.73 37.30
C CYS A 553 1.85 11.69 38.31
N PHE A 554 2.18 10.47 37.85
CA PHE A 554 2.45 9.35 38.74
C PHE A 554 3.90 8.86 38.71
N ILE A 555 4.61 9.01 37.59
CA ILE A 555 6.01 8.59 37.49
C ILE A 555 6.91 9.67 38.07
N ASN A 556 7.30 9.45 39.33
CA ASN A 556 8.03 10.42 40.12
C ASN A 556 9.49 10.01 40.31
N THR A 557 10.36 10.58 39.48
CA THR A 557 11.82 10.38 39.55
C THR A 557 12.50 11.12 40.70
N ASN A 558 11.77 11.97 41.43
CA ASN A 558 12.31 12.87 42.46
C ASN A 558 11.94 12.45 43.90
N GLY A 559 11.30 11.30 44.11
CA GLY A 559 11.08 10.71 45.43
C GLY A 559 9.99 11.34 46.30
N LYS A 560 9.16 12.25 45.77
CA LYS A 560 7.96 12.78 46.46
C LYS A 560 6.94 11.67 46.82
N LEU A 561 6.49 11.62 48.07
CA LEU A 561 5.53 10.63 48.55
C LEU A 561 4.10 10.96 48.08
N MET A 562 3.38 9.96 47.57
CA MET A 562 1.95 10.06 47.25
C MET A 562 1.11 9.85 48.51
N ASN A 563 -0.03 10.53 48.61
CA ASN A 563 -1.03 10.22 49.63
C ASN A 563 -1.86 8.97 49.26
N ASP A 564 -2.62 8.41 50.21
CA ASP A 564 -3.38 7.16 50.00
C ASP A 564 -4.38 7.24 48.82
N LYS A 565 -5.00 8.40 48.60
CA LYS A 565 -5.94 8.59 47.48
C LYS A 565 -5.23 8.59 46.14
N GLN A 566 -4.12 9.31 46.03
CA GLN A 566 -3.27 9.34 44.85
C GLN A 566 -2.70 7.95 44.55
N LYS A 567 -2.31 7.22 45.60
CA LYS A 567 -1.81 5.86 45.48
C LYS A 567 -2.86 4.92 44.92
N SER A 568 -4.07 4.96 45.46
CA SER A 568 -5.20 4.18 44.94
C SER A 568 -5.52 4.51 43.48
N LEU A 569 -5.47 5.79 43.11
CA LEU A 569 -5.73 6.24 41.73
C LEU A 569 -4.62 5.77 40.79
N TYR A 570 -3.36 5.84 41.22
CA TYR A 570 -2.21 5.35 40.47
C TYR A 570 -2.32 3.86 40.16
N ASP A 571 -2.63 3.04 41.18
CA ASP A 571 -2.76 1.60 41.03
C ASP A 571 -3.91 1.22 40.08
N HIS A 572 -5.06 1.89 40.23
CA HIS A 572 -6.21 1.71 39.36
C HIS A 572 -5.92 2.11 37.91
N MET A 573 -5.28 3.26 37.68
CA MET A 573 -4.93 3.73 36.34
C MET A 573 -3.85 2.87 35.68
N THR A 574 -2.88 2.34 36.42
CA THR A 574 -1.88 1.39 35.88
C THR A 574 -2.57 0.17 35.27
N LEU A 575 -3.57 -0.41 35.95
CA LEU A 575 -4.27 -1.58 35.44
C LEU A 575 -5.03 -1.29 34.13
N LYS A 576 -5.63 -0.09 34.02
CA LYS A 576 -6.37 0.34 32.84
C LYS A 576 -5.46 0.67 31.64
N LEU A 577 -4.32 1.31 31.88
CA LEU A 577 -3.40 1.74 30.82
C LEU A 577 -2.46 0.65 30.34
N PHE A 578 -2.11 -0.30 31.22
CA PHE A 578 -1.19 -1.39 30.92
C PHE A 578 -1.84 -2.77 31.08
N PRO A 579 -3.00 -3.03 30.41
CA PRO A 579 -3.76 -4.26 30.59
C PRO A 579 -3.06 -5.49 30.00
N TYR A 580 -1.90 -5.34 29.38
CA TYR A 580 -1.12 -6.44 28.82
C TYR A 580 -0.17 -7.09 29.83
N PHE A 581 -0.01 -6.53 31.03
CA PHE A 581 0.79 -7.14 32.10
C PHE A 581 -0.07 -7.93 33.09
N ASN A 582 0.46 -9.05 33.56
CA ASN A 582 -0.11 -9.85 34.64
C ASN A 582 0.47 -9.47 36.02
N GLY A 583 1.63 -8.82 36.06
CA GLY A 583 2.37 -8.49 37.29
C GLY A 583 3.84 -8.90 37.23
N LEU A 584 4.65 -8.38 38.16
CA LEU A 584 6.10 -8.57 38.19
C LEU A 584 6.54 -9.93 38.76
N ASP A 585 5.76 -10.51 39.67
CA ASP A 585 6.07 -11.80 40.33
C ASP A 585 6.18 -12.98 39.34
N LEU A 586 5.63 -12.82 38.14
CA LEU A 586 5.66 -13.80 37.06
C LEU A 586 6.91 -13.70 36.19
N VAL A 587 7.77 -12.70 36.39
CA VAL A 587 9.10 -12.68 35.80
C VAL A 587 10.00 -13.67 36.54
N SER A 588 10.74 -14.48 35.79
CA SER A 588 11.72 -15.44 36.33
C SER A 588 13.13 -14.91 36.18
N TYR A 589 13.89 -14.88 37.28
CA TYR A 589 15.31 -14.53 37.28
C TYR A 589 16.13 -15.75 37.69
N GLU A 590 17.16 -16.06 36.91
CA GLU A 590 18.10 -17.15 37.22
C GLU A 590 19.52 -16.62 37.06
N THR A 591 20.37 -16.81 38.07
CA THR A 591 21.76 -16.35 38.07
C THR A 591 22.72 -17.53 38.21
N ILE A 592 24.02 -17.25 38.15
CA ILE A 592 25.07 -18.26 38.23
C ILE A 592 25.71 -18.23 39.61
N ASP A 593 25.86 -19.39 40.25
CA ASP A 593 26.58 -19.53 41.52
C ASP A 593 28.12 -19.59 41.32
N ASN A 594 28.88 -19.66 42.41
CA ASN A 594 30.34 -19.76 42.35
C ASN A 594 30.85 -21.05 41.66
N SER A 595 29.99 -22.06 41.51
CA SER A 595 30.29 -23.33 40.85
C SER A 595 29.90 -23.35 39.37
N SER A 596 29.50 -22.20 38.79
CA SER A 596 28.97 -22.09 37.42
C SER A 596 27.67 -22.87 37.18
N GLN A 597 26.87 -23.11 38.22
CA GLN A 597 25.54 -23.72 38.11
C GLN A 597 24.45 -22.63 38.12
N LEU A 598 23.41 -22.88 37.33
CA LEU A 598 22.26 -21.99 37.24
C LEU A 598 21.36 -22.18 38.47
N ILE A 599 21.09 -21.09 39.19
CA ILE A 599 20.23 -21.05 40.37
C ILE A 599 19.09 -20.04 40.18
N PRO A 600 17.83 -20.38 40.55
CA PRO A 600 16.73 -19.43 40.51
C PRO A 600 16.87 -18.39 41.63
N LEU A 601 16.46 -17.16 41.35
CA LEU A 601 16.36 -16.09 42.34
C LEU A 601 14.92 -15.97 42.86
N ASP A 602 14.78 -15.83 44.17
CA ASP A 602 13.50 -15.63 44.84
C ASP A 602 13.15 -14.14 44.91
N GLY A 603 12.89 -13.53 43.75
CA GLY A 603 12.48 -12.13 43.68
C GLY A 603 13.18 -11.29 42.62
N TYR A 604 12.93 -9.98 42.66
CA TYR A 604 13.55 -8.99 41.77
C TYR A 604 14.99 -8.69 42.25
N PRO A 605 16.03 -8.92 41.42
CA PRO A 605 17.42 -8.68 41.81
C PRO A 605 17.75 -7.19 41.79
N VAL A 606 18.48 -6.74 42.82
CA VAL A 606 19.00 -5.37 42.89
C VAL A 606 20.53 -5.41 42.82
N TYR A 607 21.08 -4.76 41.79
CA TYR A 607 22.51 -4.71 41.55
C TYR A 607 23.20 -3.57 42.31
N GLY A 608 24.41 -3.85 42.78
CA GLY A 608 25.35 -2.89 43.33
C GLY A 608 26.19 -2.17 42.28
N GLY A 609 26.96 -1.19 42.73
CA GLY A 609 27.86 -0.41 41.87
C GLY A 609 28.95 -1.24 41.18
N ALA A 610 29.34 -2.39 41.75
CA ALA A 610 30.31 -3.31 41.16
C ALA A 610 29.66 -4.51 40.43
N GLY A 611 28.33 -4.45 40.20
CA GLY A 611 27.59 -5.42 39.39
C GLY A 611 27.32 -6.76 40.09
N GLU A 612 27.51 -6.86 41.39
CA GLU A 612 26.97 -7.92 42.26
C GLU A 612 25.50 -7.70 42.59
N ILE A 613 24.77 -8.80 42.78
CA ILE A 613 23.42 -8.75 43.34
C ILE A 613 23.55 -8.53 44.85
N ILE A 614 23.12 -7.37 45.34
CA ILE A 614 23.19 -7.01 46.76
C ILE A 614 22.02 -7.63 47.53
N THR A 615 20.83 -7.61 46.94
CA THR A 615 19.61 -8.12 47.57
C THR A 615 18.60 -8.57 46.51
N THR A 616 17.65 -9.41 46.94
CA THR A 616 16.49 -9.82 46.13
C THR A 616 15.22 -9.40 46.85
N ILE A 617 14.33 -8.75 46.13
CA ILE A 617 13.04 -8.30 46.67
C ILE A 617 12.04 -9.44 46.52
N PRO A 618 11.56 -10.05 47.63
CA PRO A 618 10.74 -11.25 47.57
C PRO A 618 9.48 -11.10 46.74
N LYS A 619 9.06 -12.18 46.08
CA LYS A 619 7.79 -12.25 45.36
C LYS A 619 6.62 -12.09 46.34
N GLY A 620 5.61 -11.31 45.99
CA GLY A 620 4.36 -11.21 46.75
C GLY A 620 4.33 -10.26 47.95
N LYS A 621 5.20 -9.24 48.04
CA LYS A 621 4.95 -8.11 48.94
C LYS A 621 3.98 -7.12 48.28
N ASN A 622 2.70 -7.27 48.64
CA ASN A 622 1.58 -6.33 48.47
C ASN A 622 1.13 -6.07 47.03
N ASN A 623 -0.11 -5.57 46.88
CA ASN A 623 -0.70 -5.01 45.65
C ASN A 623 0.08 -3.78 45.13
N GLU A 624 1.40 -3.84 45.10
CA GLU A 624 2.27 -2.75 44.70
C GLU A 624 2.25 -2.58 43.17
N ASN A 625 2.30 -1.33 42.76
CA ASN A 625 2.25 -0.94 41.36
C ASN A 625 3.48 -1.46 40.62
N ILE A 626 3.29 -2.28 39.58
CA ILE A 626 4.41 -2.84 38.79
C ILE A 626 5.39 -1.77 38.30
N MET A 627 4.89 -0.59 37.88
CA MET A 627 5.73 0.48 37.34
C MET A 627 6.61 1.13 38.41
N GLU A 628 6.06 1.29 39.61
CA GLU A 628 6.80 1.80 40.75
C GLU A 628 7.84 0.80 41.24
N THR A 629 7.49 -0.49 41.30
CA THR A 629 8.44 -1.53 41.70
C THR A 629 9.63 -1.60 40.74
N ILE A 630 9.40 -1.52 39.42
CA ILE A 630 10.49 -1.50 38.43
C ILE A 630 11.35 -0.24 38.63
N LEU A 631 10.72 0.95 38.73
CA LEU A 631 11.44 2.21 38.84
C LEU A 631 12.31 2.30 40.10
N ASN A 632 11.74 1.96 41.26
CA ASN A 632 12.41 2.14 42.56
C ASN A 632 13.56 1.15 42.79
N ASN A 633 13.54 0.01 42.10
CA ASN A 633 14.50 -1.08 42.33
C ASN A 633 15.51 -1.23 41.19
N THR A 634 15.44 -0.38 40.17
CA THR A 634 16.38 -0.33 39.06
C THR A 634 17.68 0.39 39.48
N ASN A 635 18.82 -0.29 39.42
CA ASN A 635 20.12 0.25 39.87
C ASN A 635 21.32 -0.31 39.07
N GLY A 636 22.47 0.35 39.18
CA GLY A 636 23.73 -0.11 38.58
C GLY A 636 23.83 0.09 37.06
N LYS A 637 24.98 -0.33 36.49
CA LYS A 637 25.26 -0.31 35.05
C LYS A 637 25.39 -1.74 34.53
N GLY A 638 24.88 -2.03 33.34
CA GLY A 638 24.96 -3.38 32.78
C GLY A 638 24.65 -3.48 31.29
N ILE A 639 24.82 -4.68 30.75
CA ILE A 639 24.53 -5.02 29.36
C ILE A 639 23.27 -5.87 29.31
N ALA A 640 22.29 -5.49 28.49
CA ALA A 640 21.10 -6.28 28.25
C ALA A 640 21.13 -6.87 26.83
N ILE A 641 20.97 -8.18 26.73
CA ILE A 641 20.91 -8.92 25.47
C ILE A 641 19.53 -9.54 25.36
N VAL A 642 18.67 -9.02 24.49
CA VAL A 642 17.37 -9.63 24.23
C VAL A 642 17.52 -10.67 23.13
N ALA A 643 17.23 -11.93 23.46
CA ALA A 643 17.45 -13.02 22.54
C ALA A 643 16.44 -14.16 22.69
N SER A 644 16.53 -15.08 21.75
CA SER A 644 15.76 -16.31 21.67
C SER A 644 16.71 -17.46 21.38
N ASN A 645 16.23 -18.70 21.47
CA ASN A 645 17.06 -19.90 21.33
C ASN A 645 17.90 -19.93 20.05
N ARG A 646 17.41 -19.33 18.95
CA ARG A 646 18.13 -19.29 17.65
C ARG A 646 19.41 -18.46 17.69
N HIS A 647 19.49 -17.46 18.57
CA HIS A 647 20.65 -16.57 18.68
C HIS A 647 21.70 -17.08 19.67
N GLY A 648 21.51 -18.28 20.24
CA GLY A 648 22.44 -18.82 21.24
C GLY A 648 23.90 -18.88 20.78
N ARG A 649 24.15 -19.13 19.49
CA ARG A 649 25.51 -19.11 18.91
C ARG A 649 26.09 -17.70 18.89
N ASP A 650 25.32 -16.72 18.45
CA ASP A 650 25.75 -15.33 18.36
C ASP A 650 26.05 -14.77 19.76
N ILE A 651 25.21 -15.08 20.76
CA ILE A 651 25.47 -14.72 22.17
C ILE A 651 26.81 -15.29 22.66
N ILE A 652 27.09 -16.56 22.37
CA ILE A 652 28.37 -17.19 22.76
C ILE A 652 29.54 -16.46 22.11
N LYS A 653 29.45 -16.13 20.81
CA LYS A 653 30.48 -15.37 20.10
C LYS A 653 30.66 -13.97 20.69
N LEU A 654 29.57 -13.28 20.99
CA LEU A 654 29.58 -11.95 21.60
C LEU A 654 30.21 -11.97 22.99
N LEU A 655 29.86 -12.95 23.83
CA LEU A 655 30.47 -13.09 25.16
C LEU A 655 31.98 -13.28 25.07
N ARG A 656 32.49 -14.03 24.08
CA ARG A 656 33.93 -14.17 23.87
C ARG A 656 34.58 -12.82 23.51
N VAL A 657 33.96 -12.06 22.61
CA VAL A 657 34.43 -10.71 22.24
C VAL A 657 34.41 -9.77 23.45
N LEU A 658 33.31 -9.72 24.21
CA LEU A 658 33.21 -8.89 25.42
C LEU A 658 34.30 -9.25 26.45
N ARG A 659 34.59 -10.54 26.62
CA ARG A 659 35.70 -10.99 27.50
C ARG A 659 37.06 -10.58 26.96
N ALA A 660 37.29 -10.69 25.65
CA ALA A 660 38.51 -10.21 25.02
C ALA A 660 38.68 -8.69 25.19
N MET A 661 37.58 -7.94 25.16
CA MET A 661 37.53 -6.50 25.43
C MET A 661 37.53 -6.15 26.93
N ASN A 662 37.84 -7.11 27.80
CA ASN A 662 37.92 -6.92 29.26
C ASN A 662 36.62 -6.40 29.92
N ASN A 663 35.45 -6.69 29.34
CA ASN A 663 34.18 -6.28 29.93
C ASN A 663 34.05 -6.80 31.36
N THR A 664 33.61 -5.93 32.26
CA THR A 664 33.37 -6.26 33.67
C THR A 664 31.95 -5.89 34.10
N LEU A 665 31.14 -5.37 33.18
CA LEU A 665 29.73 -5.10 33.45
C LEU A 665 28.93 -6.41 33.53
N PRO A 666 27.96 -6.50 34.46
CA PRO A 666 27.02 -7.62 34.51
C PRO A 666 26.16 -7.67 33.24
N ILE A 667 25.75 -8.87 32.85
CA ILE A 667 25.01 -9.14 31.62
C ILE A 667 23.68 -9.80 31.95
N GLU A 668 22.58 -9.24 31.45
CA GLU A 668 21.26 -9.83 31.49
C GLU A 668 20.86 -10.37 30.12
N ILE A 669 20.53 -11.65 30.05
CA ILE A 669 19.97 -12.28 28.86
C ILE A 669 18.46 -12.39 29.04
N ILE A 670 17.73 -11.55 28.31
CA ILE A 670 16.29 -11.40 28.46
C ILE A 670 15.60 -12.15 27.32
N TYR A 671 14.66 -13.03 27.65
CA TYR A 671 14.11 -13.98 26.70
C TYR A 671 12.66 -14.37 27.00
N ASN A 672 11.96 -14.86 25.98
CA ASN A 672 10.53 -15.19 26.05
C ASN A 672 10.29 -16.60 26.62
N ASN A 673 11.11 -17.03 27.58
CA ASN A 673 11.08 -18.38 28.14
C ASN A 673 11.24 -19.49 27.08
N ASP A 674 11.92 -19.20 25.96
CA ASP A 674 12.10 -20.10 24.80
C ASP A 674 13.53 -20.64 24.64
N ILE A 675 14.51 -20.15 25.41
CA ILE A 675 15.89 -20.64 25.43
C ILE A 675 15.95 -21.97 26.18
N THR A 676 16.46 -23.00 25.52
CA THR A 676 16.61 -24.35 26.08
C THR A 676 17.72 -24.43 27.13
N GLN A 677 17.61 -25.37 28.07
CA GLN A 677 18.65 -25.57 29.10
C GLN A 677 20.03 -25.88 28.49
N ARG A 678 20.08 -26.63 27.38
CA ARG A 678 21.34 -26.90 26.64
C ARG A 678 22.02 -25.60 26.20
N VAL A 679 21.25 -24.66 25.64
CA VAL A 679 21.80 -23.37 25.19
C VAL A 679 22.22 -22.51 26.37
N LYS A 680 21.44 -22.46 27.46
CA LYS A 680 21.83 -21.78 28.71
C LYS A 680 23.16 -22.29 29.24
N ASN A 681 23.34 -23.61 29.33
CA ASN A 681 24.58 -24.22 29.81
C ASN A 681 25.79 -23.84 28.94
N ASN A 682 25.62 -23.79 27.61
CA ASN A 682 26.69 -23.38 26.69
C ASN A 682 27.06 -21.89 26.86
N ILE A 683 26.06 -21.03 27.03
CA ILE A 683 26.25 -19.60 27.32
C ILE A 683 27.02 -19.44 28.63
N ILE A 684 26.61 -20.14 29.69
CA ILE A 684 27.28 -20.11 31.01
C ILE A 684 28.74 -20.57 30.86
N ALA A 685 28.98 -21.69 30.19
CA ALA A 685 30.33 -22.18 29.94
C ALA A 685 31.18 -21.13 29.21
N SER A 686 30.61 -20.41 28.23
CA SER A 686 31.32 -19.32 27.56
C SER A 686 31.59 -18.13 28.49
N ALA A 687 30.70 -17.82 29.42
CA ALA A 687 30.85 -16.70 30.35
C ALA A 687 31.89 -16.96 31.47
N THR A 688 31.97 -18.20 31.98
CA THR A 688 32.66 -18.50 33.25
C THR A 688 33.96 -19.28 33.14
N VAL A 689 34.20 -19.98 32.02
CA VAL A 689 35.41 -20.79 31.87
C VAL A 689 36.67 -19.91 31.92
N GLY A 690 37.50 -20.12 32.95
CA GLY A 690 38.71 -19.34 33.19
C GLY A 690 39.88 -19.69 32.25
N PRO A 691 40.83 -18.77 32.02
CA PRO A 691 41.97 -19.00 31.13
C PRO A 691 42.82 -20.22 31.50
N ASN A 692 43.01 -20.47 32.80
CA ASN A 692 43.80 -21.59 33.29
C ASN A 692 43.14 -22.96 33.05
N LEU A 693 41.81 -23.02 33.02
CA LEU A 693 41.06 -24.25 32.72
C LEU A 693 41.08 -24.57 31.23
N LEU A 694 41.09 -23.54 30.37
CA LEU A 694 41.27 -23.69 28.94
C LEU A 694 42.64 -24.27 28.64
N LEU A 695 43.70 -23.79 29.29
CA LEU A 695 45.08 -24.21 29.09
C LEU A 695 45.46 -25.54 29.78
N ASP A 696 44.56 -26.19 30.52
CA ASP A 696 44.80 -27.46 31.23
C ASP A 696 44.53 -28.68 30.31
N PRO A 697 45.57 -29.41 29.85
CA PRO A 697 45.41 -30.52 28.92
C PRO A 697 44.55 -31.67 29.47
N ASN A 698 44.45 -31.85 30.80
CA ASN A 698 43.73 -32.95 31.43
C ASN A 698 42.22 -32.70 31.61
N LYS A 699 41.76 -31.45 31.54
CA LYS A 699 40.35 -31.04 31.69
C LYS A 699 39.71 -30.54 30.39
N SER A 700 40.48 -30.48 29.32
CA SER A 700 40.14 -29.90 28.03
C SER A 700 39.01 -30.65 27.28
N GLY A 701 38.85 -31.96 27.47
CA GLY A 701 38.00 -32.82 26.63
C GLY A 701 36.52 -32.40 26.44
N SER A 702 35.86 -31.85 27.47
CA SER A 702 34.46 -31.40 27.37
C SER A 702 34.30 -29.94 26.94
N TYR A 703 35.35 -29.12 27.12
CA TYR A 703 35.31 -27.67 26.89
C TYR A 703 35.99 -27.25 25.57
N ILE A 704 36.84 -28.11 24.97
CA ILE A 704 37.47 -27.89 23.65
C ILE A 704 36.43 -27.60 22.56
N SER A 705 35.27 -28.26 22.59
CA SER A 705 34.20 -28.01 21.61
C SER A 705 33.58 -26.61 21.73
N VAL A 706 33.65 -26.00 22.92
CA VAL A 706 33.12 -24.67 23.24
C VAL A 706 34.23 -23.61 23.17
N TYR A 707 35.51 -23.98 23.13
CA TYR A 707 36.67 -23.09 23.03
C TYR A 707 37.80 -23.73 22.22
N PRO A 708 37.68 -23.81 20.89
CA PRO A 708 38.71 -24.39 20.03
C PRO A 708 40.02 -23.57 19.99
N ASP A 709 40.03 -22.36 20.57
CA ASP A 709 41.03 -21.31 20.29
C ASP A 709 42.06 -21.10 21.38
N LEU A 710 42.49 -22.17 22.06
CA LEU A 710 43.52 -22.11 23.10
C LEU A 710 44.77 -21.30 22.68
N ASP A 711 45.13 -21.29 21.40
CA ASP A 711 46.29 -20.55 20.89
C ASP A 711 46.02 -19.04 20.73
N LEU A 712 44.78 -18.59 20.55
CA LEU A 712 44.42 -17.16 20.55
C LEU A 712 44.50 -16.55 21.97
N LEU A 713 44.42 -17.36 23.02
CA LEU A 713 44.69 -16.92 24.40
C LEU A 713 46.16 -16.56 24.64
N LYS A 714 47.11 -17.05 23.82
CA LYS A 714 48.51 -16.58 23.88
C LYS A 714 48.65 -15.19 23.27
N ALA A 715 47.97 -14.94 22.14
CA ALA A 715 47.88 -13.62 21.50
C ALA A 715 47.16 -12.58 22.38
N SER A 716 46.31 -13.01 23.32
CA SER A 716 45.61 -12.12 24.25
C SER A 716 46.54 -11.25 25.11
N LYS A 717 47.76 -11.72 25.39
CA LYS A 717 48.75 -10.96 26.17
C LYS A 717 49.28 -9.74 25.41
N GLU A 718 49.32 -9.79 24.08
CA GLU A 718 49.82 -8.71 23.23
C GLU A 718 48.86 -7.51 23.20
N PHE A 719 47.55 -7.76 23.34
CA PHE A 719 46.49 -6.74 23.34
C PHE A 719 45.94 -6.40 24.75
N GLY A 720 46.54 -6.94 25.81
CA GLY A 720 46.10 -6.67 27.19
C GLY A 720 44.78 -7.34 27.60
N SER A 721 44.31 -8.35 26.85
CA SER A 721 43.06 -9.07 27.10
C SER A 721 43.22 -10.12 28.22
N GLN A 722 42.51 -9.93 29.32
CA GLN A 722 42.53 -10.75 30.55
C GLN A 722 41.41 -11.79 30.61
N PHE A 723 40.41 -11.69 29.73
CA PHE A 723 39.26 -12.60 29.66
C PHE A 723 38.53 -12.77 31.01
N PRO A 724 38.08 -11.68 31.67
CA PRO A 724 37.38 -11.74 32.94
C PRO A 724 36.12 -12.62 32.87
N ILE A 725 35.80 -13.26 34.00
CA ILE A 725 34.55 -14.02 34.16
C ILE A 725 33.37 -13.05 34.08
N GLN A 726 32.37 -13.40 33.28
CA GLN A 726 31.17 -12.59 33.10
C GLN A 726 30.07 -13.05 34.06
N LYS A 727 29.46 -12.10 34.79
CA LYS A 727 28.26 -12.36 35.60
C LYS A 727 27.05 -12.32 34.66
N VAL A 728 26.44 -13.47 34.39
CA VAL A 728 25.28 -13.59 33.50
C VAL A 728 24.04 -13.96 34.30
N THR A 729 22.95 -13.22 34.07
CA THR A 729 21.62 -13.49 34.64
C THR A 729 20.61 -13.67 33.53
N PHE A 730 19.78 -14.71 33.61
CA PHE A 730 18.70 -14.98 32.67
C PHE A 730 17.38 -14.41 33.18
N VAL A 731 16.69 -13.65 32.33
CA VAL A 731 15.43 -12.98 32.67
C VAL A 731 14.32 -13.46 31.73
N GLY A 732 13.39 -14.25 32.26
CA GLY A 732 12.25 -14.80 31.53
C GLY A 732 10.98 -14.01 31.78
N TYR A 733 10.45 -13.33 30.75
CA TYR A 733 9.31 -12.41 30.90
C TYR A 733 7.96 -12.97 30.41
N ARG A 734 7.92 -14.17 29.83
CA ARG A 734 6.73 -14.69 29.12
C ARG A 734 5.46 -14.70 29.98
N GLU A 735 5.60 -15.11 31.24
CA GLU A 735 4.46 -15.25 32.15
C GLU A 735 3.96 -13.90 32.67
N ALA A 736 4.81 -12.86 32.67
CA ALA A 736 4.45 -11.49 33.02
C ALA A 736 3.56 -10.81 31.96
N ILE A 737 3.49 -11.34 30.74
CA ILE A 737 2.63 -10.85 29.66
C ILE A 737 1.35 -11.70 29.57
N ARG A 738 0.18 -11.03 29.57
CA ARG A 738 -1.14 -11.65 29.37
C ARG A 738 -1.17 -12.46 28.08
N HIS A 739 -1.81 -13.64 28.13
CA HIS A 739 -1.81 -14.59 27.01
C HIS A 739 -2.22 -13.99 25.66
N SER A 740 -3.26 -13.13 25.66
CA SER A 740 -3.76 -12.43 24.46
C SER A 740 -2.72 -11.50 23.81
N TYR A 741 -1.77 -10.97 24.58
CA TYR A 741 -0.76 -10.00 24.12
C TYR A 741 0.60 -10.64 23.81
N ARG A 742 0.85 -11.88 24.22
CA ARG A 742 2.14 -12.57 24.03
C ARG A 742 2.60 -12.62 22.57
N ALA A 743 1.67 -12.65 21.61
CA ALA A 743 2.01 -12.66 20.18
C ALA A 743 2.52 -11.29 19.69
N LYS A 744 2.06 -10.19 20.29
CA LYS A 744 2.42 -8.82 19.89
C LYS A 744 3.84 -8.43 20.34
N PHE A 745 4.32 -9.00 21.44
CA PHE A 745 5.69 -8.77 21.96
C PHE A 745 6.70 -9.85 21.54
N LYS A 746 6.65 -10.31 20.29
CA LYS A 746 7.62 -11.25 19.71
C LYS A 746 8.50 -10.56 18.67
N GLY A 747 9.62 -11.20 18.33
CA GLY A 747 10.52 -10.69 17.28
C GLY A 747 11.18 -9.39 17.71
N TYR A 748 11.16 -8.38 16.85
CA TYR A 748 11.76 -7.07 17.11
C TYR A 748 11.26 -6.41 18.40
N TYR A 749 9.95 -6.47 18.67
CA TYR A 749 9.33 -5.83 19.83
C TYR A 749 9.67 -6.49 21.18
N SER A 750 10.32 -7.67 21.21
CA SER A 750 10.82 -8.20 22.47
C SER A 750 11.92 -7.33 23.06
N LYS A 751 12.65 -6.57 22.24
CA LYS A 751 13.71 -5.66 22.71
C LYS A 751 13.16 -4.54 23.59
N ILE A 752 12.01 -4.00 23.21
CA ILE A 752 11.28 -2.98 23.99
C ILE A 752 10.87 -3.54 25.36
N ILE A 753 10.38 -4.77 25.38
CA ILE A 753 10.04 -5.47 26.64
C ILE A 753 11.28 -5.76 27.47
N GLY A 754 12.39 -6.15 26.85
CA GLY A 754 13.65 -6.36 27.56
C GLY A 754 14.19 -5.07 28.17
N LEU A 755 14.06 -3.94 27.49
CA LEU A 755 14.40 -2.63 28.06
C LEU A 755 13.51 -2.28 29.27
N LEU A 756 12.25 -2.75 29.32
CA LEU A 756 11.39 -2.55 30.48
C LEU A 756 11.75 -3.47 31.66
N PHE A 757 12.08 -4.74 31.41
CA PHE A 757 12.32 -5.74 32.47
C PHE A 757 13.77 -5.96 32.89
N THR A 758 14.74 -5.35 32.21
CA THR A 758 16.10 -5.29 32.74
C THR A 758 16.10 -4.63 34.11
N THR A 759 17.06 -4.98 34.97
CA THR A 759 17.17 -4.38 36.32
C THR A 759 18.20 -3.26 36.41
N PHE A 760 18.97 -3.03 35.34
CA PHE A 760 20.01 -2.01 35.29
C PHE A 760 19.44 -0.60 35.14
N LYS A 761 20.01 0.37 35.89
CA LYS A 761 19.69 1.79 35.70
C LYS A 761 20.26 2.30 34.40
N GLU A 762 21.56 2.13 34.20
CA GLU A 762 22.24 2.51 32.97
C GLU A 762 22.51 1.25 32.15
N VAL A 763 21.87 1.12 31.00
CA VAL A 763 21.90 -0.10 30.21
C VAL A 763 22.51 0.15 28.85
N VAL A 764 23.39 -0.78 28.43
CA VAL A 764 23.70 -0.97 27.01
C VAL A 764 22.87 -2.14 26.51
N LEU A 765 21.81 -1.85 25.79
CA LEU A 765 21.02 -2.83 25.06
C LEU A 765 21.76 -3.16 23.76
N ILE A 766 22.11 -4.42 23.54
CA ILE A 766 22.95 -4.84 22.41
C ILE A 766 22.37 -6.08 21.72
N ASP A 767 22.47 -6.10 20.39
CA ASP A 767 22.11 -7.28 19.60
C ASP A 767 23.15 -8.38 19.74
N ALA A 768 22.70 -9.64 19.68
CA ALA A 768 23.58 -10.80 19.83
C ALA A 768 24.68 -10.87 18.76
N ASP A 769 24.50 -10.20 17.61
CA ASP A 769 25.44 -10.14 16.49
C ASP A 769 26.13 -8.78 16.34
N THR A 770 26.03 -7.90 17.33
CA THR A 770 26.75 -6.61 17.37
C THR A 770 28.11 -6.75 18.04
N ILE A 771 29.16 -6.24 17.41
CA ILE A 771 30.54 -6.34 17.93
C ILE A 771 30.99 -4.99 18.47
N PRO A 772 31.31 -4.88 19.76
CA PRO A 772 31.94 -3.69 20.31
C PRO A 772 33.46 -3.68 20.08
N PHE A 773 34.01 -2.49 19.84
CA PHE A 773 35.44 -2.20 19.66
C PHE A 773 36.03 -1.29 20.73
N VAL A 774 35.22 -0.93 21.73
CA VAL A 774 35.61 -0.17 22.92
C VAL A 774 35.16 -0.92 24.18
N ASP A 775 35.72 -0.57 25.34
CA ASP A 775 35.18 -1.05 26.61
C ASP A 775 33.75 -0.53 26.76
N MET A 776 32.83 -1.42 27.11
CA MET A 776 31.42 -1.09 27.28
C MET A 776 31.19 -0.06 28.40
N LYS A 777 32.11 0.05 29.36
CA LYS A 777 32.07 1.10 30.39
C LYS A 777 32.30 2.50 29.81
N ASP A 778 33.18 2.61 28.82
CA ASP A 778 33.55 3.89 28.21
C ASP A 778 32.37 4.52 27.46
N LEU A 779 31.40 3.71 27.02
CA LEU A 779 30.17 4.18 26.38
C LEU A 779 29.34 5.09 27.30
N PHE A 780 29.34 4.80 28.62
CA PHE A 780 28.69 5.65 29.62
C PHE A 780 29.50 6.91 29.96
N GLU A 781 30.76 6.97 29.50
CA GLU A 781 31.63 8.11 29.74
C GLU A 781 31.64 9.12 28.58
N LEU A 782 31.01 8.76 27.45
CA LEU A 782 30.87 9.62 26.28
C LEU A 782 30.11 10.90 26.63
N GLU A 783 30.61 12.04 26.12
CA GLU A 783 30.05 13.36 26.38
C GLU A 783 28.55 13.44 26.06
N ASP A 784 28.17 12.92 24.89
CA ASP A 784 26.79 12.99 24.40
C ASP A 784 25.84 12.21 25.33
N TYR A 785 26.28 11.06 25.84
CA TYR A 785 25.53 10.27 26.84
C TYR A 785 25.49 10.98 28.19
N LYS A 786 26.60 11.53 28.70
CA LYS A 786 26.60 12.24 30.00
C LYS A 786 25.63 13.43 30.03
N GLN A 787 25.51 14.14 28.92
CA GLN A 787 24.60 15.29 28.81
C GLN A 787 23.13 14.84 28.80
N THR A 788 22.83 13.80 28.03
CA THR A 788 21.45 13.46 27.68
C THR A 788 20.89 12.29 28.50
N GLY A 789 21.73 11.35 28.91
CA GLY A 789 21.34 10.07 29.50
C GLY A 789 20.95 9.02 28.46
N SER A 790 21.03 9.33 27.17
CA SER A 790 20.78 8.35 26.11
C SER A 790 21.57 8.66 24.83
N LEU A 791 22.18 7.63 24.25
CA LEU A 791 22.95 7.74 23.01
C LEU A 791 22.43 6.72 21.99
N PHE A 792 22.02 7.24 20.84
CA PHE A 792 21.55 6.47 19.69
C PHE A 792 22.51 6.63 18.52
N PHE A 793 22.46 5.69 17.58
CA PHE A 793 23.33 5.66 16.42
C PHE A 793 22.53 5.84 15.14
N ARG A 794 23.03 6.67 14.23
CA ARG A 794 22.36 6.93 12.95
C ARG A 794 22.59 5.77 11.98
N ASP A 795 21.55 5.23 11.38
CA ASP A 795 21.66 4.20 10.33
C ASP A 795 22.30 4.80 9.06
N ARG A 796 22.50 3.95 8.05
CA ARG A 796 22.99 4.36 6.74
C ARG A 796 21.97 5.32 6.12
N ALA A 797 22.47 6.45 5.62
CA ALA A 797 21.68 7.38 4.81
C ALA A 797 21.42 6.78 3.42
N LEU A 798 20.49 5.82 3.36
CA LEU A 798 19.99 5.24 2.12
C LEU A 798 18.86 6.11 1.57
N ARG A 799 18.72 6.10 0.24
CA ARG A 799 17.61 6.75 -0.47
C ARG A 799 16.31 5.94 -0.33
N ASP A 800 15.93 5.63 0.90
CA ASP A 800 14.63 5.04 1.24
C ASP A 800 13.80 6.10 1.94
N THR A 801 12.65 6.43 1.35
CA THR A 801 11.82 7.58 1.75
C THR A 801 10.48 7.10 2.25
N ASN A 802 10.01 7.71 3.33
CA ASN A 802 8.67 7.51 3.85
C ASN A 802 7.69 8.51 3.22
N ASP A 803 6.46 8.05 3.04
CA ASP A 803 5.40 8.92 2.57
C ASP A 803 5.08 9.99 3.62
N PHE A 804 4.44 11.07 3.17
CA PHE A 804 4.07 12.19 4.02
C PHE A 804 3.26 11.76 5.25
N ILE A 805 2.28 10.87 5.09
CA ILE A 805 1.49 10.36 6.23
C ILE A 805 2.39 9.64 7.23
N GLU A 806 3.31 8.78 6.79
CA GLU A 806 4.14 7.95 7.68
C GLU A 806 5.10 8.81 8.52
N THR A 807 5.73 9.79 7.90
CA THR A 807 6.64 10.73 8.59
C THR A 807 5.91 11.69 9.52
N ASN A 808 4.78 12.24 9.08
CA ASN A 808 4.04 13.20 9.89
C ASN A 808 3.14 12.55 10.95
N PHE A 809 2.85 11.25 10.82
CA PHE A 809 2.05 10.50 11.78
C PHE A 809 2.59 10.67 13.20
N PHE A 810 3.91 10.52 13.40
CA PHE A 810 4.51 10.71 14.72
C PHE A 810 4.52 12.16 15.21
N ALA A 811 4.62 13.13 14.30
CA ALA A 811 4.53 14.55 14.66
C ALA A 811 3.18 14.87 15.32
N SER A 812 2.10 14.23 14.85
CA SER A 812 0.76 14.39 15.44
C SER A 812 0.62 13.76 16.84
N LEU A 813 1.54 12.88 17.23
CA LEU A 813 1.55 12.21 18.53
C LEU A 813 2.44 12.91 19.55
N PHE A 814 3.20 13.94 19.15
CA PHE A 814 4.06 14.68 20.06
C PHE A 814 3.32 15.75 20.85
N PRO A 815 3.78 16.08 22.07
CA PRO A 815 3.22 17.19 22.84
C PRO A 815 3.50 18.55 22.16
N THR A 816 2.45 19.32 21.88
CA THR A 816 2.48 20.60 21.15
C THR A 816 2.40 21.81 22.09
N LYS A 817 2.77 23.00 21.59
CA LYS A 817 2.77 24.27 22.35
C LYS A 817 1.41 24.97 22.45
N ASP A 818 0.32 24.28 22.16
CA ASP A 818 -1.01 24.89 22.15
C ASP A 818 -1.40 25.42 23.54
N GLN A 819 -1.86 26.68 23.58
CA GLN A 819 -2.17 27.44 24.81
C GLN A 819 -3.41 26.93 25.58
N ASP A 820 -4.07 25.89 25.08
CA ASP A 820 -5.29 25.34 25.66
C ASP A 820 -5.31 23.82 25.47
N SER A 821 -4.34 23.15 26.09
CA SER A 821 -4.12 21.70 26.00
C SER A 821 -3.95 21.05 27.38
N LEU A 822 -4.08 19.72 27.43
CA LEU A 822 -3.81 18.96 28.65
C LEU A 822 -2.32 19.01 29.01
N GLU A 823 -1.46 18.97 27.99
CA GLU A 823 -0.01 19.07 28.08
C GLU A 823 0.40 20.35 28.82
N GLN A 824 -0.18 21.50 28.45
CA GLN A 824 0.11 22.74 29.15
C GLN A 824 -0.48 22.76 30.57
N LEU A 825 -1.70 22.26 30.76
CA LEU A 825 -2.33 22.20 32.09
C LEU A 825 -1.47 21.41 33.09
N LEU A 826 -0.89 20.30 32.64
CA LEU A 826 -0.07 19.38 33.45
C LEU A 826 1.45 19.67 33.35
N GLU A 827 1.85 20.77 32.71
CA GLU A 827 3.27 21.17 32.58
C GLU A 827 4.15 20.09 31.93
N ILE A 828 3.61 19.44 30.90
CA ILE A 828 4.31 18.43 30.10
C ILE A 828 5.22 19.17 29.10
N PRO A 829 6.52 18.83 29.02
CA PRO A 829 7.41 19.47 28.07
C PRO A 829 6.98 19.19 26.62
N THR A 830 7.16 20.18 25.76
CA THR A 830 6.81 20.11 24.33
C THR A 830 8.04 19.80 23.50
N VAL A 831 7.85 19.15 22.36
CA VAL A 831 8.97 18.90 21.43
C VAL A 831 9.43 20.21 20.77
N THR A 832 10.70 20.27 20.41
CA THR A 832 11.32 21.42 19.75
C THR A 832 11.80 21.06 18.34
N ASN A 833 12.41 22.02 17.64
CA ASN A 833 13.04 21.77 16.34
C ASN A 833 14.13 20.70 16.41
N LYS A 834 14.63 20.32 17.59
CA LYS A 834 15.55 19.19 17.74
C LYS A 834 14.93 17.89 17.23
N THR A 835 13.70 17.57 17.65
CA THR A 835 12.98 16.38 17.18
C THR A 835 12.42 16.59 15.78
N LEU A 836 11.82 17.75 15.52
CA LEU A 836 11.09 18.00 14.26
C LEU A 836 12.02 18.14 13.04
N ALA A 837 13.26 18.59 13.22
CA ALA A 837 14.25 18.68 12.14
C ALA A 837 15.02 17.37 11.88
N ASN A 838 14.66 16.28 12.56
CA ASN A 838 15.28 14.99 12.34
C ASN A 838 15.07 14.52 10.88
N THR A 839 16.06 13.86 10.27
CA THR A 839 15.99 13.36 8.89
C THR A 839 14.80 12.41 8.67
N TYR A 840 14.46 11.62 9.70
CA TYR A 840 13.25 10.79 9.70
C TYR A 840 11.97 11.63 9.50
N MET A 841 11.89 12.75 10.22
CA MET A 841 10.74 13.67 10.17
C MET A 841 10.65 14.46 8.86
N THR A 842 11.75 14.54 8.12
CA THR A 842 11.83 15.29 6.85
C THR A 842 11.69 14.41 5.61
N GLY A 843 11.31 13.13 5.76
CA GLY A 843 10.95 12.26 4.62
C GLY A 843 11.77 10.99 4.48
N TYR A 844 12.86 10.83 5.24
CA TYR A 844 13.67 9.61 5.19
C TYR A 844 13.11 8.51 6.07
N ARG A 845 13.31 7.25 5.67
CA ARG A 845 12.70 6.09 6.33
C ARG A 845 13.46 5.58 7.55
N HIS A 846 14.78 5.70 7.51
CA HIS A 846 15.67 5.17 8.55
C HIS A 846 16.50 6.29 9.12
N GLN A 847 16.42 6.46 10.43
CA GLN A 847 17.33 7.32 11.15
C GLN A 847 18.14 6.53 12.16
N GLN A 848 17.54 5.63 12.93
CA GLN A 848 18.25 4.92 13.99
C GLN A 848 18.69 3.52 13.55
N GLU A 849 19.95 3.18 13.83
CA GLU A 849 20.41 1.80 13.91
C GLU A 849 20.37 1.35 15.39
N ALA A 850 19.78 0.18 15.63
CA ALA A 850 19.42 -0.28 16.97
C ALA A 850 20.18 -1.55 17.41
N GLY A 851 21.23 -1.94 16.69
CA GLY A 851 22.18 -2.96 17.15
C GLY A 851 22.81 -2.63 18.51
N MET A 852 22.87 -1.33 18.86
CA MET A 852 23.25 -0.86 20.18
C MET A 852 22.40 0.35 20.60
N VAL A 853 21.86 0.33 21.81
CA VAL A 853 21.12 1.44 22.43
C VAL A 853 21.64 1.65 23.84
N ILE A 854 22.06 2.88 24.16
CA ILE A 854 22.60 3.22 25.48
C ILE A 854 21.62 4.17 26.17
N MET A 855 21.15 3.83 27.37
CA MET A 855 20.08 4.58 28.03
C MET A 855 20.13 4.51 29.57
N ASP A 856 19.90 5.64 30.24
CA ASP A 856 19.52 5.73 31.65
C ASP A 856 18.00 5.54 31.75
N ARG A 857 17.61 4.35 32.22
CA ARG A 857 16.20 3.96 32.32
C ARG A 857 15.42 4.73 33.34
N VAL A 858 16.05 5.18 34.42
CA VAL A 858 15.36 5.96 35.46
C VAL A 858 15.09 7.37 34.95
N LYS A 859 16.06 7.98 34.25
CA LYS A 859 15.88 9.29 33.63
C LYS A 859 14.79 9.28 32.55
N HIS A 860 14.80 8.26 31.69
CA HIS A 860 13.94 8.16 30.51
C HIS A 860 12.71 7.27 30.72
N PHE A 861 12.34 6.94 31.97
CA PHE A 861 11.32 5.93 32.25
C PHE A 861 9.97 6.24 31.61
N LYS A 862 9.57 7.52 31.57
CA LYS A 862 8.33 7.97 30.92
C LYS A 862 8.30 7.63 29.43
N GLY A 863 9.44 7.82 28.74
CA GLY A 863 9.61 7.42 27.35
C GLY A 863 9.58 5.90 27.18
N ILE A 864 10.22 5.16 28.08
CA ILE A 864 10.20 3.68 28.07
C ILE A 864 8.79 3.13 28.22
N LEU A 865 7.94 3.72 29.06
CA LEU A 865 6.54 3.33 29.20
C LEU A 865 5.70 3.58 27.95
N MET A 866 6.09 4.57 27.13
CA MET A 866 5.44 4.86 25.85
C MET A 866 5.78 3.81 24.78
N MET A 867 6.98 3.21 24.84
CA MET A 867 7.46 2.30 23.79
C MET A 867 6.56 1.05 23.58
N PRO A 868 6.06 0.34 24.62
CA PRO A 868 5.09 -0.74 24.44
C PRO A 868 3.78 -0.28 23.80
N THR A 869 3.31 0.93 24.11
CA THR A 869 2.10 1.51 23.49
C THR A 869 2.30 1.68 21.99
N ILE A 870 3.46 2.19 21.58
CA ILE A 870 3.88 2.29 20.18
C ILE A 870 4.01 0.88 19.56
N ALA A 871 4.68 -0.06 20.23
CA ALA A 871 4.87 -1.42 19.69
C ALA A 871 3.55 -2.20 19.53
N LEU A 872 2.54 -1.89 20.34
CA LEU A 872 1.22 -2.52 20.29
C LEU A 872 0.29 -1.93 19.23
N THR A 873 0.61 -0.75 18.70
CA THR A 873 -0.22 -0.10 17.67
C THR A 873 0.05 -0.72 16.29
N GLY A 874 -1.03 -0.96 15.55
CA GLY A 874 -1.12 -1.86 14.40
C GLY A 874 -0.34 -1.49 13.13
N GLU A 875 -1.08 -1.29 12.04
CA GLU A 875 -0.52 -1.09 10.70
C GLU A 875 0.25 0.24 10.55
N ALA A 876 -0.18 1.29 11.26
CA ALA A 876 0.45 2.62 11.20
C ALA A 876 1.95 2.62 11.54
N ILE A 877 2.31 1.95 12.64
CA ILE A 877 3.71 1.84 13.08
C ILE A 877 4.49 0.93 12.12
N ARG A 878 3.95 -0.24 11.78
CA ARG A 878 4.63 -1.20 10.90
C ARG A 878 4.94 -0.64 9.51
N LEU A 879 4.11 0.26 9.00
CA LEU A 879 4.35 0.94 7.72
C LEU A 879 5.37 2.07 7.85
N SER A 880 5.30 2.84 8.96
CA SER A 880 6.12 4.04 9.16
C SER A 880 7.54 3.74 9.65
N ILE A 881 7.74 2.66 10.40
CA ILE A 881 9.05 2.28 10.95
C ILE A 881 9.37 0.81 10.67
N TRP A 882 10.65 0.51 10.52
CA TRP A 882 11.12 -0.85 10.31
C TRP A 882 11.53 -1.51 11.63
N GLY A 883 10.67 -2.37 12.15
CA GLY A 883 10.90 -3.07 13.42
C GLY A 883 10.86 -2.11 14.62
N GLU A 884 11.83 -2.26 15.52
CA GLU A 884 11.93 -1.49 16.77
C GLU A 884 12.81 -0.23 16.65
N LYS A 885 13.53 -0.06 15.54
CA LYS A 885 14.68 0.84 15.44
C LYS A 885 14.40 2.27 15.89
N GLU A 886 13.31 2.85 15.39
CA GLU A 886 12.94 4.24 15.68
C GLU A 886 12.16 4.39 17.00
N ILE A 887 11.65 3.29 17.57
CA ILE A 887 10.75 3.33 18.75
C ILE A 887 11.43 3.96 19.96
N TYR A 888 12.75 3.80 20.11
CA TYR A 888 13.47 4.31 21.27
C TYR A 888 13.37 5.84 21.37
N TRP A 889 13.87 6.57 20.39
CA TRP A 889 13.83 8.04 20.41
C TRP A 889 12.41 8.58 20.19
N LEU A 890 11.56 7.89 19.42
CA LEU A 890 10.15 8.27 19.25
C LEU A 890 9.37 8.15 20.55
N GLY A 891 9.59 7.09 21.34
CA GLY A 891 8.97 6.91 22.65
C GLY A 891 9.36 8.02 23.62
N LEU A 892 10.63 8.41 23.62
CA LEU A 892 11.13 9.56 24.39
C LEU A 892 10.44 10.87 23.93
N SER A 893 10.44 11.14 22.62
CA SER A 893 9.85 12.35 22.05
C SER A 893 8.34 12.45 22.29
N MET A 894 7.60 11.33 22.16
CA MET A 894 6.17 11.23 22.46
C MET A 894 5.85 11.42 23.94
N ALA A 895 6.81 11.19 24.83
CA ALA A 895 6.70 11.51 26.26
C ALA A 895 7.07 12.97 26.58
N GLY A 896 7.50 13.76 25.59
CA GLY A 896 8.05 15.10 25.79
C GLY A 896 9.51 15.12 26.28
N ASP A 897 10.23 14.01 26.12
CA ASP A 897 11.62 13.87 26.53
C ASP A 897 12.56 14.00 25.33
N GLU A 898 13.16 15.18 25.16
CA GLU A 898 14.17 15.43 24.13
C GLU A 898 15.61 15.24 24.64
N ALA A 899 15.81 14.67 25.83
CA ALA A 899 17.13 14.42 26.38
C ALA A 899 17.76 13.15 25.78
N TYR A 900 17.93 13.12 24.45
CA TYR A 900 18.67 12.09 23.74
C TYR A 900 19.67 12.70 22.75
N ALA A 901 20.73 11.96 22.43
CA ALA A 901 21.70 12.34 21.41
C ALA A 901 21.80 11.26 20.34
N PHE A 902 21.99 11.69 19.09
CA PHE A 902 22.43 10.83 18.01
C PHE A 902 23.93 11.03 17.80
N ASN A 903 24.67 9.93 17.61
CA ASN A 903 26.07 9.99 17.20
C ASN A 903 26.23 10.89 15.97
N LYS A 904 27.28 11.73 15.97
CA LYS A 904 27.53 12.74 14.92
C LYS A 904 27.54 12.11 13.53
N TYR A 905 28.33 11.05 13.36
CA TYR A 905 28.45 10.36 12.08
C TYR A 905 27.34 9.32 11.92
N ALA A 906 26.74 9.28 10.73
CA ALA A 906 25.94 8.17 10.28
C ALA A 906 26.75 6.86 10.25
N ALA A 907 26.07 5.74 10.03
CA ALA A 907 26.75 4.48 9.80
C ALA A 907 27.81 4.65 8.70
N ALA A 908 28.99 4.07 8.93
CA ALA A 908 30.11 4.02 8.02
C ALA A 908 30.16 2.65 7.34
N SER A 909 30.68 2.60 6.11
CA SER A 909 31.23 1.35 5.57
C SER A 909 32.65 1.22 6.11
N ILE A 910 32.97 0.03 6.58
CA ILE A 910 34.22 -0.27 7.28
C ILE A 910 34.82 -1.49 6.65
N GLY A 911 36.13 -1.51 6.46
CA GLY A 911 36.75 -2.60 5.74
C GLY A 911 38.15 -2.24 5.27
N SER A 912 38.54 -2.83 4.15
CA SER A 912 39.75 -2.45 3.43
C SER A 912 39.38 -1.56 2.24
N LEU A 913 40.31 -0.70 1.83
CA LEU A 913 40.16 0.13 0.64
C LEU A 913 40.03 -0.77 -0.60
N SER A 914 39.01 -0.52 -1.43
CA SER A 914 38.80 -1.29 -2.67
C SER A 914 40.02 -1.17 -3.60
N SER A 915 40.45 -2.29 -4.17
CA SER A 915 41.50 -2.29 -5.21
C SER A 915 40.93 -1.85 -6.55
N ASN A 916 41.78 -1.30 -7.43
CA ASN A 916 41.36 -0.75 -8.73
C ASN A 916 40.56 -1.76 -9.59
N ASP A 917 40.86 -3.07 -9.45
CA ASP A 917 40.20 -4.12 -10.22
C ASP A 917 38.79 -4.47 -9.71
N HIS A 918 38.37 -3.92 -8.57
CA HIS A 918 37.09 -4.22 -7.92
C HIS A 918 36.14 -3.02 -7.84
N THR A 919 36.60 -1.83 -8.22
CA THR A 919 35.78 -0.60 -8.24
C THR A 919 34.80 -0.58 -9.41
N TYR A 920 33.64 0.04 -9.18
CA TYR A 920 32.58 0.22 -10.18
C TYR A 920 32.73 1.49 -11.03
N TYR A 921 33.57 2.43 -10.61
CA TYR A 921 33.66 3.80 -11.14
C TYR A 921 35.06 4.14 -11.67
N PRO A 922 35.22 5.20 -12.49
CA PRO A 922 36.52 5.60 -13.00
C PRO A 922 37.45 6.02 -11.86
N LYS A 923 38.75 5.83 -12.07
CA LYS A 923 39.77 6.09 -11.07
C LYS A 923 39.94 7.58 -10.83
N ASP A 924 39.47 8.05 -9.69
CA ASP A 924 39.74 9.37 -9.16
C ASP A 924 40.54 9.25 -7.86
N PRO A 925 41.76 9.81 -7.76
CA PRO A 925 42.61 9.69 -6.58
C PRO A 925 42.04 10.40 -5.34
N GLN A 926 40.99 11.20 -5.48
CA GLN A 926 40.32 11.88 -4.36
C GLN A 926 39.14 11.08 -3.80
N ILE A 927 38.71 10.00 -4.46
CA ILE A 927 37.55 9.21 -4.06
C ILE A 927 38.01 7.88 -3.47
N HIS A 928 37.65 7.64 -2.22
CA HIS A 928 37.92 6.41 -1.48
C HIS A 928 36.66 5.54 -1.44
N GLU A 929 36.80 4.28 -1.85
CA GLU A 929 35.72 3.30 -1.82
C GLU A 929 36.02 2.25 -0.74
N VAL A 930 35.06 2.05 0.16
CA VAL A 930 35.08 0.94 1.13
C VAL A 930 33.77 0.18 1.01
N CYS A 931 33.86 -1.12 0.76
CA CYS A 931 32.68 -1.96 0.57
C CYS A 931 32.56 -3.05 1.62
N LEU A 932 31.43 -3.09 2.31
CA LEU A 932 31.09 -4.14 3.27
C LEU A 932 29.58 -4.41 3.33
N SER A 933 29.22 -5.60 3.78
CA SER A 933 27.84 -5.97 4.08
C SER A 933 27.30 -5.40 5.39
N HIS A 934 28.14 -4.74 6.20
CA HIS A 934 27.87 -4.47 7.60
C HIS A 934 28.18 -3.00 7.96
N PRO A 935 27.22 -2.25 8.52
CA PRO A 935 27.47 -0.88 8.97
C PRO A 935 28.31 -0.86 10.25
N GLY A 936 29.26 0.07 10.32
CA GLY A 936 30.03 0.40 11.51
C GLY A 936 29.74 1.80 12.03
N HIS A 937 29.96 2.05 13.32
CA HIS A 937 29.71 3.36 13.92
C HIS A 937 30.99 3.96 14.49
N ILE A 938 31.40 5.10 13.92
CA ILE A 938 32.59 5.86 14.32
C ILE A 938 32.15 7.05 15.16
N TYR A 939 32.80 7.30 16.29
CA TYR A 939 32.51 8.45 17.13
C TYR A 939 33.13 9.74 16.57
N LYS A 940 32.71 10.90 17.09
CA LYS A 940 33.18 12.21 16.62
C LYS A 940 34.70 12.43 16.69
N ASP A 941 35.42 11.64 17.49
CA ASP A 941 36.88 11.66 17.61
C ASP A 941 37.61 10.61 16.74
N GLY A 942 36.90 9.89 15.87
CA GLY A 942 37.47 8.95 14.90
C GLY A 942 37.62 7.51 15.39
N ARG A 943 37.27 7.19 16.65
CA ARG A 943 37.32 5.80 17.13
C ARG A 943 36.13 4.99 16.59
N LEU A 944 36.37 3.77 16.10
CA LEU A 944 35.30 2.81 15.78
C LEU A 944 34.72 2.26 17.10
N LEU A 945 33.42 2.46 17.32
CA LEU A 945 32.74 2.04 18.55
C LEU A 945 32.24 0.60 18.44
N TRP A 946 31.50 0.29 17.37
CA TRP A 946 30.88 -1.01 17.19
C TRP A 946 30.46 -1.23 15.74
N ILE A 947 30.19 -2.49 15.37
CA ILE A 947 29.68 -2.86 14.04
C ILE A 947 28.53 -3.83 14.18
N ASN A 948 27.53 -3.72 13.30
CA ASN A 948 26.44 -4.66 13.26
C ASN A 948 26.89 -5.91 12.50
N SER A 949 26.33 -7.06 12.83
CA SER A 949 26.38 -8.28 12.05
C SER A 949 27.69 -9.07 12.03
N GLY A 950 28.54 -8.90 13.03
CA GLY A 950 29.72 -9.74 13.21
C GLY A 950 30.82 -9.52 12.17
N PHE A 951 31.78 -10.45 12.14
CA PHE A 951 32.96 -10.39 11.25
C PHE A 951 32.83 -11.23 9.97
N SER A 952 31.64 -11.74 9.68
CA SER A 952 31.43 -12.53 8.47
C SER A 952 31.38 -11.61 7.26
N TYR A 953 32.04 -11.96 6.16
CA TYR A 953 31.91 -11.18 4.92
C TYR A 953 30.45 -11.17 4.42
N CYS A 954 29.74 -12.30 4.61
CA CYS A 954 28.42 -12.52 4.07
C CYS A 954 27.63 -13.51 4.96
N LYS A 955 26.42 -13.14 5.41
CA LYS A 955 25.61 -13.97 6.33
C LYS A 955 24.65 -14.97 5.68
N LYS A 956 24.13 -14.65 4.50
CA LYS A 956 22.96 -15.33 3.91
C LYS A 956 23.27 -16.16 2.66
N ASN A 957 24.30 -15.78 1.90
CA ASN A 957 24.66 -16.42 0.63
C ASN A 957 25.93 -17.25 0.76
N GLY A 958 26.03 -18.29 -0.07
CA GLY A 958 27.27 -19.04 -0.27
C GLY A 958 28.16 -18.39 -1.34
N SER A 959 29.47 -18.53 -1.18
CA SER A 959 30.50 -18.02 -2.09
C SER A 959 30.30 -18.46 -3.56
N LEU A 960 29.78 -19.67 -3.79
CA LEU A 960 29.51 -20.23 -5.13
C LEU A 960 28.51 -19.43 -5.97
N ARG A 961 27.52 -18.80 -5.31
CA ARG A 961 26.52 -17.98 -6.01
C ARG A 961 27.12 -16.64 -6.37
N ASP A 962 27.80 -16.03 -5.41
CA ASP A 962 28.32 -14.67 -5.53
C ASP A 962 29.61 -14.63 -6.36
N SER A 963 30.33 -15.74 -6.53
CA SER A 963 31.52 -15.84 -7.41
C SER A 963 31.23 -15.63 -8.89
N LYS A 964 29.96 -15.66 -9.32
CA LYS A 964 29.55 -15.34 -10.69
C LYS A 964 29.19 -13.86 -10.88
N ILE A 965 29.20 -13.09 -9.80
CA ILE A 965 28.74 -11.69 -9.75
C ILE A 965 29.96 -10.79 -9.63
N PHE A 966 29.97 -9.66 -10.35
CA PHE A 966 31.03 -8.65 -10.20
C PHE A 966 30.97 -8.00 -8.80
N PRO A 967 32.12 -7.70 -8.16
CA PRO A 967 33.50 -7.90 -8.63
C PRO A 967 34.07 -9.29 -8.37
N LEU A 968 33.39 -10.17 -7.64
CA LEU A 968 33.93 -11.48 -7.26
C LEU A 968 34.17 -12.43 -8.46
N ASN A 969 33.47 -12.22 -9.58
CA ASN A 969 33.68 -12.96 -10.82
C ASN A 969 35.01 -12.68 -11.52
N THR A 970 35.73 -11.62 -11.13
CA THR A 970 37.06 -11.32 -11.65
C THR A 970 38.18 -11.98 -10.85
N ILE A 971 37.83 -12.67 -9.74
CA ILE A 971 38.76 -13.28 -8.80
C ILE A 971 38.64 -14.80 -8.92
N ASP A 972 39.72 -15.53 -8.66
CA ASP A 972 39.68 -16.99 -8.63
C ASP A 972 38.62 -17.50 -7.62
N PRO A 973 37.75 -18.46 -8.01
CA PRO A 973 36.70 -18.97 -7.13
C PRO A 973 37.21 -19.52 -5.79
N ALA A 974 38.43 -20.06 -5.71
CA ALA A 974 39.00 -20.53 -4.44
C ALA A 974 39.34 -19.35 -3.51
N THR A 975 39.77 -18.22 -4.06
CA THR A 975 39.97 -16.98 -3.28
C THR A 975 38.63 -16.42 -2.76
N VAL A 976 37.56 -16.48 -3.56
CA VAL A 976 36.22 -16.07 -3.12
C VAL A 976 35.69 -16.97 -1.99
N VAL A 977 35.92 -18.29 -2.08
CA VAL A 977 35.60 -19.22 -0.99
C VAL A 977 36.38 -18.84 0.28
N ASN A 978 37.67 -18.53 0.15
CA ASN A 978 38.51 -18.14 1.27
C ASN A 978 38.07 -16.81 1.92
N LEU A 979 37.59 -15.85 1.12
CA LEU A 979 37.03 -14.58 1.60
C LEU A 979 35.81 -14.79 2.51
N TYR A 980 34.96 -15.77 2.20
CA TYR A 980 33.77 -16.09 3.01
C TYR A 980 34.12 -16.86 4.28
N SER A 981 35.23 -17.60 4.29
CA SER A 981 35.70 -18.33 5.47
C SER A 981 36.62 -17.51 6.39
N SER A 982 37.13 -16.37 5.92
CA SER A 982 38.00 -15.49 6.68
C SER A 982 37.21 -14.33 7.33
N PRO A 983 37.63 -13.83 8.49
CA PRO A 983 37.03 -12.63 9.06
C PRO A 983 37.30 -11.42 8.16
N VAL A 984 36.36 -10.47 8.18
CA VAL A 984 36.52 -9.17 7.52
C VAL A 984 37.70 -8.41 8.12
N LYS A 985 38.58 -7.88 7.26
CA LYS A 985 39.67 -6.98 7.65
C LYS A 985 39.18 -5.54 7.70
N ILE A 986 39.45 -4.86 8.80
CA ILE A 986 39.03 -3.47 9.03
C ILE A 986 40.27 -2.61 9.18
N SER A 987 40.57 -1.79 8.18
CA SER A 987 41.66 -0.81 8.20
C SER A 987 41.18 0.62 7.91
N HIS A 988 40.04 0.75 7.25
CA HIS A 988 39.47 2.03 6.83
C HIS A 988 37.98 2.10 7.17
N GLY A 989 37.48 3.33 7.27
CA GLY A 989 36.06 3.64 7.41
C GLY A 989 35.68 4.83 6.52
N VAL A 990 34.54 4.71 5.82
CA VAL A 990 33.96 5.78 5.00
C VAL A 990 32.57 6.07 5.49
N VAL A 991 32.33 7.31 5.90
CA VAL A 991 31.00 7.88 6.15
C VAL A 991 30.68 8.77 4.95
N PRO A 992 29.70 8.39 4.10
CA PRO A 992 29.35 9.21 2.96
C PRO A 992 28.80 10.59 3.36
N PRO A 993 28.76 11.55 2.42
CA PRO A 993 28.02 12.80 2.62
C PRO A 993 26.58 12.52 3.04
N ASP A 994 26.05 13.35 3.95
CA ASP A 994 24.65 13.26 4.37
C ASP A 994 23.73 13.54 3.17
N LEU A 995 22.60 12.83 3.12
CA LEU A 995 21.58 13.13 2.12
C LEU A 995 20.95 14.49 2.44
N PRO A 996 20.71 15.34 1.42
CA PRO A 996 19.99 16.59 1.61
C PRO A 996 18.57 16.30 2.11
N PRO A 997 17.97 17.18 2.92
CA PRO A 997 16.64 16.95 3.46
C PRO A 997 15.60 16.85 2.33
N LEU A 998 14.74 15.83 2.37
CA LEU A 998 13.71 15.62 1.34
C LEU A 998 12.60 16.68 1.45
N ARG A 999 12.37 17.21 2.65
CA ARG A 999 11.42 18.28 2.99
C ARG A 999 12.10 19.30 3.90
N LEU A 1000 11.58 20.53 3.94
CA LEU A 1000 12.16 21.61 4.75
C LEU A 1000 12.25 21.20 6.23
N SER A 1001 13.38 21.51 6.86
CA SER A 1001 13.69 21.19 8.26
C SER A 1001 13.41 22.35 9.22
N ASP A 1002 12.56 23.29 8.84
CA ASP A 1002 12.23 24.48 9.62
C ASP A 1002 11.30 24.20 10.82
N GLY A 1003 10.96 22.93 11.05
CA GLY A 1003 10.07 22.47 12.10
C GLY A 1003 8.59 22.67 11.77
N GLN A 1004 8.28 23.20 10.58
CA GLN A 1004 6.93 23.22 10.03
C GLN A 1004 6.81 22.01 9.12
N HIS A 1005 6.00 21.03 9.51
CA HIS A 1005 5.72 19.89 8.65
C HIS A 1005 4.87 20.37 7.46
N HIS A 1006 5.54 20.80 6.40
CA HIS A 1006 4.88 21.40 5.24
C HIS A 1006 4.01 20.35 4.55
N ILE A 1007 2.72 20.67 4.41
CA ILE A 1007 1.74 19.79 3.76
C ILE A 1007 1.94 19.76 2.24
N ASP A 1008 2.52 20.82 1.71
CA ASP A 1008 2.90 20.93 0.31
C ASP A 1008 4.18 20.13 0.02
N TYR A 1009 4.12 19.32 -1.02
CA TYR A 1009 5.18 18.42 -1.43
C TYR A 1009 5.91 18.92 -2.66
N ASN A 1010 5.67 20.15 -3.12
CA ASN A 1010 6.39 20.76 -4.24
C ASN A 1010 7.92 20.71 -4.05
N HIS A 1011 8.44 20.89 -2.83
CA HIS A 1011 9.88 20.75 -2.58
C HIS A 1011 10.35 19.31 -2.79
N GLU A 1012 9.61 18.34 -2.26
CA GLU A 1012 9.87 16.90 -2.43
C GLU A 1012 9.77 16.50 -3.91
N GLU A 1013 8.77 16.99 -4.66
CA GLU A 1013 8.63 16.79 -6.11
C GLU A 1013 9.82 17.37 -6.86
N THR A 1014 10.21 18.61 -6.56
CA THR A 1014 11.35 19.29 -7.21
C THR A 1014 12.65 18.54 -6.94
N PHE A 1015 12.83 18.07 -5.71
CA PHE A 1015 13.97 17.25 -5.32
C PHE A 1015 13.96 15.90 -6.06
N ILE A 1016 12.83 15.20 -6.09
CA ILE A 1016 12.74 13.93 -6.83
C ILE A 1016 13.02 14.15 -8.33
N GLN A 1017 12.49 15.23 -8.92
CA GLN A 1017 12.69 15.56 -10.33
C GLN A 1017 14.15 15.89 -10.64
N SER A 1018 14.82 16.74 -9.86
CA SER A 1018 16.24 17.04 -10.09
C SER A 1018 17.09 15.77 -10.07
N TRP A 1019 16.71 14.82 -9.22
CA TRP A 1019 17.34 13.51 -9.12
C TRP A 1019 16.94 12.49 -10.19
N THR A 1020 15.87 12.69 -10.94
CA THR A 1020 15.54 11.81 -12.08
C THR A 1020 16.39 12.09 -13.31
N HIS A 1021 17.03 13.27 -13.38
CA HIS A 1021 17.79 13.72 -14.54
C HIS A 1021 19.31 13.56 -14.39
N ARG A 1022 19.79 13.09 -13.23
CA ARG A 1022 21.22 12.77 -13.05
C ARG A 1022 21.59 11.47 -13.75
N ALA A 1023 22.90 11.25 -13.91
CA ALA A 1023 23.42 9.96 -14.31
C ALA A 1023 23.02 8.89 -13.27
N LYS A 1024 22.60 7.70 -13.71
CA LYS A 1024 22.23 6.60 -12.81
C LYS A 1024 23.50 5.92 -12.27
N ASP A 1025 23.48 5.53 -11.01
CA ASP A 1025 24.56 4.69 -10.45
C ASP A 1025 24.39 3.24 -10.91
N ILE A 1026 25.44 2.42 -10.81
CA ILE A 1026 25.43 1.02 -11.27
C ILE A 1026 24.28 0.17 -10.70
N ASP A 1027 23.80 0.50 -9.50
CA ASP A 1027 22.70 -0.18 -8.83
C ASP A 1027 21.30 0.28 -9.28
N GLU A 1028 21.25 1.28 -10.16
CA GLU A 1028 20.04 1.87 -10.76
C GLU A 1028 19.93 1.65 -12.28
N VAL A 1029 20.99 1.15 -12.93
CA VAL A 1029 20.98 0.80 -14.37
C VAL A 1029 20.21 -0.51 -14.58
N ASP A 1030 19.41 -0.58 -15.65
CA ASP A 1030 18.62 -1.77 -15.99
C ASP A 1030 19.53 -2.94 -16.41
N ASP A 1031 19.14 -4.17 -16.04
CA ASP A 1031 19.95 -5.38 -16.23
C ASP A 1031 20.36 -5.65 -17.70
N THR A 1032 19.63 -5.10 -18.68
CA THR A 1032 19.91 -5.24 -20.12
C THR A 1032 21.05 -4.33 -20.61
N ASP A 1033 21.33 -3.23 -19.91
CA ASP A 1033 22.35 -2.22 -20.25
C ASP A 1033 23.56 -2.24 -19.28
N LYS A 1034 23.62 -3.24 -18.37
CA LYS A 1034 24.70 -3.34 -17.38
C LYS A 1034 26.03 -3.71 -18.02
N THR A 1035 26.86 -2.70 -18.29
CA THR A 1035 28.31 -2.89 -18.19
C THR A 1035 28.69 -2.96 -16.70
N PRO A 1036 29.54 -3.91 -16.26
CA PRO A 1036 29.88 -4.08 -14.84
C PRO A 1036 30.68 -2.90 -14.24
N ARG A 1037 31.07 -1.91 -15.06
CA ARG A 1037 31.73 -0.67 -14.66
C ARG A 1037 31.18 0.51 -15.44
N ILE A 1038 31.19 1.67 -14.79
CA ILE A 1038 30.92 2.99 -15.36
C ILE A 1038 32.27 3.68 -15.59
N SER A 1039 32.49 4.25 -16.77
CA SER A 1039 33.72 4.99 -17.11
C SER A 1039 33.55 6.51 -17.17
N ASP A 1040 32.31 6.96 -17.33
CA ASP A 1040 32.05 8.31 -17.86
C ASP A 1040 31.70 9.33 -16.77
N TRP A 1041 31.30 8.88 -15.58
CA TRP A 1041 30.99 9.74 -14.42
C TRP A 1041 31.40 9.09 -13.10
N ILE A 1042 31.52 9.91 -12.06
CA ILE A 1042 31.82 9.51 -10.68
C ILE A 1042 30.54 9.09 -9.93
N PRO A 1043 30.62 8.41 -8.77
CA PRO A 1043 29.45 8.04 -7.97
C PRO A 1043 28.52 9.22 -7.73
N GLN A 1044 27.23 9.00 -7.90
CA GLN A 1044 26.19 10.01 -7.70
C GLN A 1044 25.48 9.84 -6.34
N LYS A 1045 25.66 8.69 -5.69
CA LYS A 1045 25.18 8.40 -4.33
C LYS A 1045 26.33 7.95 -3.46
N GLY A 1046 26.27 8.37 -2.19
CA GLY A 1046 27.24 7.98 -1.17
C GLY A 1046 27.26 6.48 -0.88
N TRP A 1047 26.11 5.82 -1.00
CA TRP A 1047 25.93 4.39 -0.80
C TRP A 1047 25.45 3.71 -2.08
N ILE A 1048 26.13 2.64 -2.49
CA ILE A 1048 25.84 1.88 -3.71
C ILE A 1048 25.68 0.41 -3.38
N LYS A 1049 24.56 -0.17 -3.81
CA LYS A 1049 24.18 -1.55 -3.48
C LYS A 1049 24.71 -2.54 -4.52
N SER A 1050 25.28 -3.66 -4.06
CA SER A 1050 25.68 -4.77 -4.93
C SER A 1050 24.75 -5.97 -4.75
N PRO A 1051 24.46 -6.76 -5.81
CA PRO A 1051 23.65 -7.98 -5.70
C PRO A 1051 24.31 -9.10 -4.87
N MET A 1052 25.59 -8.97 -4.50
CA MET A 1052 26.27 -9.88 -3.57
C MET A 1052 25.59 -9.92 -2.19
N CYS A 1053 25.72 -11.06 -1.48
CA CYS A 1053 25.10 -11.24 -0.17
C CYS A 1053 23.58 -11.03 -0.15
N SER A 1054 22.88 -11.40 -1.22
CA SER A 1054 21.43 -11.18 -1.41
C SER A 1054 21.07 -9.69 -1.34
N GLY A 1055 21.92 -8.82 -1.88
CA GLY A 1055 21.71 -7.38 -1.85
C GLY A 1055 22.05 -6.71 -0.52
N TYR A 1056 22.75 -7.39 0.40
CA TYR A 1056 23.18 -6.80 1.67
C TYR A 1056 24.58 -6.18 1.61
N TYR A 1057 25.29 -6.28 0.49
CA TYR A 1057 26.61 -5.70 0.32
C TYR A 1057 26.54 -4.28 -0.23
N TYR A 1058 27.19 -3.32 0.44
CA TYR A 1058 27.16 -1.91 0.07
C TYR A 1058 28.57 -1.34 -0.01
N CYS A 1059 28.80 -0.53 -1.04
CA CYS A 1059 29.98 0.31 -1.19
C CYS A 1059 29.66 1.72 -0.74
N ALA A 1060 30.55 2.32 0.04
CA ALA A 1060 30.47 3.71 0.46
C ALA A 1060 31.59 4.52 -0.19
N TYR A 1061 31.26 5.75 -0.55
CA TYR A 1061 32.17 6.71 -1.16
C TYR A 1061 32.23 7.97 -0.29
N ASP A 1062 33.45 8.43 0.00
CA ASP A 1062 33.69 9.65 0.79
C ASP A 1062 33.43 10.92 -0.02
N GLN A 1063 33.46 10.84 -1.36
CA GLN A 1063 33.12 11.94 -2.26
C GLN A 1063 32.20 11.47 -3.38
N ILE A 1064 31.25 12.33 -3.74
CA ILE A 1064 30.26 12.08 -4.80
C ILE A 1064 30.03 13.35 -5.62
N ALA A 1065 29.40 13.20 -6.78
CA ALA A 1065 28.88 14.35 -7.52
C ALA A 1065 27.86 15.12 -6.66
N SER A 1066 27.96 16.45 -6.63
CA SER A 1066 27.11 17.24 -5.73
C SER A 1066 25.63 17.08 -6.04
N TYR A 1067 24.85 17.01 -4.96
CA TYR A 1067 23.40 16.94 -5.03
C TYR A 1067 22.74 18.23 -5.54
N SER A 1068 23.46 19.37 -5.62
CA SER A 1068 22.88 20.69 -5.96
C SER A 1068 23.07 21.16 -7.42
N ASN A 1069 23.54 20.32 -8.35
CA ASN A 1069 23.83 20.70 -9.75
C ASN A 1069 24.85 21.86 -9.94
N ASP A 1070 25.47 22.39 -8.87
CA ASP A 1070 26.37 23.55 -8.91
C ASP A 1070 27.83 23.22 -9.32
N ASN A 1071 28.06 22.12 -10.03
CA ASN A 1071 29.39 21.63 -10.47
C ASN A 1071 30.43 21.41 -9.34
N THR A 1072 30.00 21.26 -8.09
CA THR A 1072 30.83 20.92 -6.92
C THR A 1072 30.79 19.42 -6.59
N ARG A 1073 31.66 18.94 -5.70
CA ARG A 1073 31.61 17.59 -5.11
C ARG A 1073 31.16 17.69 -3.67
N ASP A 1074 30.28 16.80 -3.24
CA ASP A 1074 29.90 16.71 -1.82
C ASP A 1074 30.89 15.78 -1.11
N GLN A 1075 31.33 16.18 0.09
CA GLN A 1075 32.38 15.49 0.86
C GLN A 1075 31.81 14.93 2.16
N GLY A 1076 32.09 13.64 2.39
CA GLY A 1076 31.85 12.90 3.60
C GLY A 1076 33.11 12.85 4.48
N ALA A 1077 33.20 11.83 5.32
CA ALA A 1077 34.35 11.60 6.20
C ALA A 1077 35.05 10.28 5.88
N TYR A 1078 36.37 10.34 5.80
CA TYR A 1078 37.26 9.20 5.60
C TYR A 1078 38.15 9.01 6.83
N PHE A 1079 38.28 7.76 7.26
CA PHE A 1079 39.05 7.37 8.43
C PHE A 1079 40.01 6.24 8.07
N GLU A 1080 41.29 6.44 8.38
CA GLU A 1080 42.31 5.41 8.38
C GLU A 1080 42.62 5.03 9.83
N PHE A 1081 42.47 3.75 10.17
CA PHE A 1081 42.67 3.29 11.54
C PHE A 1081 44.16 2.99 11.80
N PRO A 1082 44.69 3.35 12.98
CA PRO A 1082 46.07 3.03 13.34
C PRO A 1082 46.33 1.52 13.32
N GLN A 1083 47.52 1.09 12.92
CA GLN A 1083 47.88 -0.33 12.80
C GLN A 1083 47.59 -1.15 14.08
N GLU A 1084 47.84 -0.59 15.27
CA GLU A 1084 47.52 -1.23 16.56
C GLU A 1084 46.03 -1.60 16.68
N LYS A 1085 45.14 -0.74 16.17
CA LYS A 1085 43.69 -0.99 16.16
C LYS A 1085 43.32 -2.02 15.10
N VAL A 1086 43.94 -1.97 13.92
CA VAL A 1086 43.75 -2.97 12.86
C VAL A 1086 44.11 -4.37 13.37
N ASP A 1087 45.24 -4.50 14.07
CA ASP A 1087 45.70 -5.77 14.63
C ASP A 1087 44.73 -6.30 15.70
N LEU A 1088 44.19 -5.41 16.54
CA LEU A 1088 43.13 -5.75 17.49
C LEU A 1088 41.85 -6.21 16.78
N TYR A 1089 41.43 -5.53 15.71
CA TYR A 1089 40.22 -5.89 14.95
C TYR A 1089 40.38 -7.26 14.28
N ASP A 1090 41.55 -7.56 13.71
CA ASP A 1090 41.88 -8.86 13.15
C ASP A 1090 41.87 -9.97 14.22
N PHE A 1091 42.35 -9.67 15.44
CA PHE A 1091 42.28 -10.60 16.58
C PHE A 1091 40.82 -10.90 16.98
N LEU A 1092 40.00 -9.87 17.15
CA LEU A 1092 38.57 -10.02 17.48
C LEU A 1092 37.81 -10.76 16.37
N GLY A 1093 38.15 -10.51 15.11
CA GLY A 1093 37.56 -11.20 13.96
C GLY A 1093 37.86 -12.70 13.93
N LYS A 1094 39.11 -13.08 14.20
CA LYS A 1094 39.50 -14.49 14.33
C LYS A 1094 38.72 -15.16 15.47
N LEU A 1095 38.62 -14.49 16.63
CA LEU A 1095 37.88 -14.98 17.79
C LEU A 1095 36.36 -15.16 17.53
N TRP A 1096 35.79 -14.29 16.70
CA TRP A 1096 34.37 -14.39 16.31
C TRP A 1096 34.10 -15.59 15.41
N MET A 1097 34.94 -15.81 14.39
CA MET A 1097 34.75 -16.86 13.38
C MET A 1097 34.94 -18.28 13.93
N THR A 1098 35.76 -18.44 14.96
CA THR A 1098 36.02 -19.73 15.60
C THR A 1098 34.87 -20.23 16.49
N GLY A 1099 33.87 -19.37 16.76
CA GLY A 1099 32.63 -19.76 17.44
C GLY A 1099 31.70 -20.65 16.60
N ASP A 1100 32.01 -20.92 15.33
CA ASP A 1100 31.24 -21.79 14.44
C ASP A 1100 31.57 -23.29 14.53
N ALA A 1101 32.50 -23.69 15.41
CA ALA A 1101 32.73 -25.10 15.71
C ALA A 1101 31.40 -25.77 16.07
N ARG A 1102 31.01 -26.79 15.30
CA ARG A 1102 29.69 -27.39 15.35
C ARG A 1102 29.33 -27.74 16.80
N LEU A 1103 28.25 -27.14 17.29
CA LEU A 1103 27.46 -27.67 18.40
C LEU A 1103 26.77 -28.96 17.93
N THR A 1104 27.54 -29.98 17.53
CA THR A 1104 27.04 -31.35 17.35
C THR A 1104 26.67 -31.90 18.72
#